data_AF-A0A921HB01-F1
#
_entry.id   AF-A0A921HB01-F1
#
_cell.length_a   1.000
_cell.length_b   1.000
_cell.length_c   1.000
_cell.angle_alpha   90.00
_cell.angle_beta   90.00
_cell.angle_gamma   90.00
#
_symmetry.space_group_name_H-M   'P 1'
#
loop_
_entity.id
_entity.type
_entity.pdbx_description
1 polymer ?
#
loop_
_entity_poly.entity_id
_entity_poly.type
_entity_poly.pdbx_seq_one_letter_code
_entity_poly.pdbx_strand_id
1 'polypeptide(L)'
;PQTQGYAVDVAQLGGMYANNIHLIGTEHGLGVRNAGHIGAAAGEVKITTEGQLVNTGYLGAKQDITLQSQQQIENQTTGVIYSQQGNLQATSKQKGIQQQGSLIAKGKAQGKGNITLKAKETISQSGESLAEGNITYQAKNIETSIDSVLAAGVQFTPTATTEEKTINPHSEQGQTLHLIADRHTIAHGQNLASDLIQVEAAEIDLSQSQTSANRLTLLARQGDIYLANSEILIDQTATLRTPTALVTPNAQLQAQHFIVQANALNNQQGYWQQTGNNLLDLQLVQGINNQQGVLRTLGDFRYQGSDFDNQQGVVTTPHSLFINTQQQTFNNQSGLVSAQQDIQLITATLNNQQGVIQSQRNFNLTAPLLNNQQQGKLLAVEQIEITAQQLDNQTGLIQSNQANITTQQLDNRAGIIKATQADITAQQQLDNQATGQTGSLIQAATLRISTPILLNQQTKAKNETPTQGLIANTSEIKTDQWFNQSGGAYVSQALNATVTKLFNNQQGELLSLNTLTLQGNHLLLDNREGVIESRGNLTLDLKQWENIGQVKSAANANITIHNDFRLDTPLTVDDKLTLTVDNHFSNQTQLVTGKALAITAASIENPQSSELSAQTTQLTTDSLQNEGLIDGIKTVIVAHQLDNLGSGRVYGNHLAIQAQKLNNLSKQDNAPTLAARERLDLGVGTLTNYDHALILSQGDLFIGGELDNHHYATGQADFVDNGSATIEALGNGNINTQRLWNHDRHLRLGIHTDKERFKEYAQNNDSQRYRDGVEGELDWTRKSRKAWFAFYDGRRSPSQNDWFGWEYIRTTDTTTIEHRDPAKILIAGNLSLNGDQLHNQYSQILVGKTLTLGEQRFRKNTKNETLTANHVQLINEDLIGEIHRRDDGQSFMMVAYKDKNPIRPRYGHRSENYQDYHHTHPIEYFNFKIVDNTIGQAIQPTGTAIRQQTTAQQAALNNLQVDLSQSTPLSAVPHVRAVLPNQLLPQASLYRLNLATNSHVLVETDPRFTNKRQWLSSDYMFNALRADPQTMLKRLGDGYYEQRLVNEQINQLTGQRFLGNYTSDYEQYKALMDAGIRYAQRYQLIPGVALNAAQMQELTEDMVWLAPQTVTLKDGTQVQVLVPQVYLVKRDVDIQPTGAIISAKEIDIAMNGIVKNSGLIAGRHLTQISAQNLENYGNTILLPIN
;
A
#
# COMPACT_ATOMS: atom_id res chain seq x y z
N PRO A 1 -100.70 4.53 -45.43
CA PRO A 1 -100.36 5.97 -45.45
C PRO A 1 -101.62 6.82 -45.58
N GLN A 2 -102.19 7.27 -44.45
CA GLN A 2 -103.13 8.39 -44.46
C GLN A 2 -102.34 9.65 -44.84
N THR A 3 -102.76 10.37 -45.86
CA THR A 3 -102.20 11.66 -46.27
C THR A 3 -102.33 12.66 -45.11
N GLN A 4 -101.22 13.06 -44.50
CA GLN A 4 -101.21 14.17 -43.55
C GLN A 4 -101.69 15.42 -44.28
N GLY A 5 -102.85 15.96 -43.87
CA GLY A 5 -103.30 17.27 -44.31
C GLY A 5 -102.50 18.37 -43.62
N TYR A 6 -102.20 19.45 -44.35
CA TYR A 6 -101.66 20.69 -43.79
C TYR A 6 -102.81 21.70 -43.67
N ALA A 7 -102.87 22.45 -42.57
CA ALA A 7 -103.78 23.58 -42.42
C ALA A 7 -103.42 24.73 -43.39
N VAL A 8 -102.11 24.88 -43.68
CA VAL A 8 -101.58 25.84 -44.67
C VAL A 8 -100.44 25.17 -45.43
N ASP A 9 -100.56 25.05 -46.77
CA ASP A 9 -99.48 24.60 -47.67
C ASP A 9 -99.15 25.68 -48.70
N VAL A 10 -98.03 26.38 -48.51
CA VAL A 10 -97.58 27.48 -49.40
C VAL A 10 -97.15 26.97 -50.78
N ALA A 11 -96.89 25.67 -50.94
CA ALA A 11 -96.62 25.08 -52.25
C ALA A 11 -97.79 25.26 -53.22
N GLN A 12 -99.02 25.21 -52.70
CA GLN A 12 -100.25 25.39 -53.49
C GLN A 12 -100.61 26.87 -53.70
N LEU A 13 -100.02 27.77 -52.94
CA LEU A 13 -100.25 29.23 -53.01
C LEU A 13 -99.25 29.96 -53.93
N GLY A 14 -98.19 29.29 -54.40
CA GLY A 14 -97.12 29.86 -55.22
C GLY A 14 -96.11 30.71 -54.42
N GLY A 15 -96.57 31.54 -53.49
CA GLY A 15 -95.74 32.31 -52.56
C GLY A 15 -96.56 33.30 -51.73
N MET A 16 -96.01 33.78 -50.62
CA MET A 16 -96.66 34.72 -49.70
C MET A 16 -95.74 35.89 -49.41
N TYR A 17 -96.17 37.10 -49.79
CA TYR A 17 -95.38 38.33 -49.67
C TYR A 17 -96.22 39.41 -48.99
N ALA A 18 -95.73 39.99 -47.90
CA ALA A 18 -96.39 41.09 -47.21
C ALA A 18 -95.38 41.96 -46.44
N ASN A 19 -95.85 43.06 -45.82
CA ASN A 19 -95.01 43.82 -44.90
C ASN A 19 -94.78 43.05 -43.59
N ASN A 20 -95.82 42.44 -43.03
CA ASN A 20 -95.77 41.52 -41.89
C ASN A 20 -96.59 40.27 -42.22
N ILE A 21 -96.13 39.09 -41.81
CA ILE A 21 -96.82 37.82 -42.04
C ILE A 21 -97.05 37.12 -40.70
N HIS A 22 -98.30 37.03 -40.28
CA HIS A 22 -98.71 36.27 -39.09
C HIS A 22 -99.60 35.11 -39.53
N LEU A 23 -99.14 33.88 -39.34
CA LEU A 23 -99.88 32.65 -39.63
C LEU A 23 -100.21 31.94 -38.32
N ILE A 24 -101.48 31.66 -38.09
CA ILE A 24 -101.96 30.94 -36.91
C ILE A 24 -102.79 29.75 -37.41
N GLY A 25 -102.26 28.54 -37.27
CA GLY A 25 -102.97 27.28 -37.52
C GLY A 25 -103.51 26.73 -36.21
N THR A 26 -104.82 26.80 -35.99
CA THR A 26 -105.49 26.38 -34.75
C THR A 26 -106.04 24.95 -34.82
N GLU A 27 -105.97 24.32 -35.99
CA GLU A 27 -106.52 22.99 -36.24
C GLU A 27 -105.66 21.92 -35.56
N HIS A 28 -106.28 21.20 -34.61
CA HIS A 28 -105.61 20.18 -33.83
C HIS A 28 -105.00 19.09 -34.73
N GLY A 29 -103.66 19.06 -34.80
CA GLY A 29 -102.88 18.07 -35.56
C GLY A 29 -102.63 18.38 -37.03
N LEU A 30 -103.20 19.45 -37.61
CA LEU A 30 -102.89 19.89 -38.98
C LEU A 30 -101.76 20.94 -38.96
N GLY A 31 -100.74 20.73 -39.78
CA GLY A 31 -99.50 21.52 -39.76
C GLY A 31 -99.44 22.70 -40.72
N VAL A 32 -98.31 23.42 -40.72
CA VAL A 32 -97.95 24.44 -41.71
C VAL A 32 -96.78 23.94 -42.56
N ARG A 33 -96.95 23.91 -43.88
CA ARG A 33 -95.88 23.55 -44.83
C ARG A 33 -95.52 24.74 -45.71
N ASN A 34 -94.22 25.07 -45.77
CA ASN A 34 -93.66 26.00 -46.74
C ASN A 34 -92.72 25.27 -47.70
N ALA A 35 -93.17 25.05 -48.94
CA ALA A 35 -92.31 24.62 -50.04
C ALA A 35 -92.13 25.69 -51.14
N GLY A 36 -92.63 26.92 -50.91
CA GLY A 36 -92.51 28.05 -51.82
C GLY A 36 -91.65 29.16 -51.20
N HIS A 37 -92.10 30.41 -51.33
CA HIS A 37 -91.43 31.58 -50.76
C HIS A 37 -92.37 32.32 -49.81
N ILE A 38 -92.03 32.39 -48.52
CA ILE A 38 -92.65 33.28 -47.54
C ILE A 38 -91.67 34.44 -47.31
N GLY A 39 -92.07 35.67 -47.60
CA GLY A 39 -91.20 36.85 -47.52
C GLY A 39 -91.88 38.07 -46.92
N ALA A 40 -91.48 38.48 -45.72
CA ALA A 40 -91.87 39.78 -45.17
C ALA A 40 -90.86 40.86 -45.59
N ALA A 41 -91.27 41.79 -46.46
CA ALA A 41 -90.36 42.75 -47.10
C ALA A 41 -89.85 43.86 -46.14
N ALA A 42 -90.62 44.20 -45.11
CA ALA A 42 -90.32 45.30 -44.18
C ALA A 42 -90.38 44.94 -42.69
N GLY A 43 -91.17 43.92 -42.32
CA GLY A 43 -91.47 43.55 -40.94
C GLY A 43 -91.16 42.09 -40.61
N GLU A 44 -91.94 41.50 -39.70
CA GLU A 44 -91.68 40.17 -39.12
C GLU A 44 -92.48 39.04 -39.79
N VAL A 45 -92.00 37.80 -39.59
CA VAL A 45 -92.75 36.58 -39.88
C VAL A 45 -93.01 35.83 -38.57
N LYS A 46 -94.27 35.61 -38.23
CA LYS A 46 -94.69 34.82 -37.07
C LYS A 46 -95.58 33.67 -37.52
N ILE A 47 -95.21 32.44 -37.19
CA ILE A 47 -95.99 31.23 -37.50
C ILE A 47 -96.24 30.48 -36.20
N THR A 48 -97.51 30.29 -35.83
CA THR A 48 -97.95 29.47 -34.71
C THR A 48 -98.85 28.35 -35.22
N THR A 49 -98.58 27.10 -34.87
CA THR A 49 -99.39 25.94 -35.32
C THR A 49 -99.54 24.87 -34.24
N GLU A 50 -100.74 24.30 -34.13
CA GLU A 50 -101.03 23.12 -33.29
C GLU A 50 -100.49 21.80 -33.89
N GLY A 51 -100.08 21.80 -35.18
CA GLY A 51 -99.49 20.66 -35.88
C GLY A 51 -97.99 20.84 -36.14
N GLN A 52 -97.46 20.09 -37.11
CA GLN A 52 -96.05 20.16 -37.53
C GLN A 52 -95.78 21.37 -38.44
N LEU A 53 -94.64 22.04 -38.28
CA LEU A 53 -94.16 23.06 -39.22
C LEU A 53 -93.05 22.47 -40.09
N VAL A 54 -93.20 22.44 -41.41
CA VAL A 54 -92.18 21.95 -42.36
C VAL A 54 -91.79 23.04 -43.34
N ASN A 55 -90.50 23.36 -43.43
CA ASN A 55 -89.92 24.28 -44.41
C ASN A 55 -88.98 23.52 -45.36
N THR A 56 -89.30 23.52 -46.65
CA THR A 56 -88.43 23.05 -47.74
C THR A 56 -88.08 24.16 -48.74
N GLY A 57 -88.73 25.32 -48.62
CA GLY A 57 -88.52 26.50 -49.46
C GLY A 57 -87.82 27.64 -48.71
N TYR A 58 -88.11 28.88 -49.11
CA TYR A 58 -87.53 30.08 -48.48
C TYR A 58 -88.53 30.72 -47.51
N LEU A 59 -88.07 31.02 -46.30
CA LEU A 59 -88.80 31.78 -45.27
C LEU A 59 -87.93 32.95 -44.83
N GLY A 60 -88.23 34.15 -45.32
CA GLY A 60 -87.44 35.35 -45.06
C GLY A 60 -88.24 36.49 -44.41
N ALA A 61 -87.59 37.25 -43.54
CA ALA A 61 -88.15 38.47 -42.96
C ALA A 61 -87.11 39.59 -42.92
N LYS A 62 -87.56 40.84 -43.04
CA LYS A 62 -86.69 41.98 -42.77
C LYS A 62 -86.34 42.07 -41.28
N GLN A 63 -87.32 41.84 -40.40
CA GLN A 63 -87.17 41.85 -38.94
C GLN A 63 -87.21 40.41 -38.37
N ASP A 64 -87.87 40.21 -37.23
CA ASP A 64 -87.82 38.95 -36.49
C ASP A 64 -88.59 37.83 -37.21
N ILE A 65 -88.14 36.59 -37.01
CA ILE A 65 -88.84 35.36 -37.39
C ILE A 65 -89.16 34.60 -36.12
N THR A 66 -90.44 34.33 -35.86
CA THR A 66 -90.90 33.54 -34.70
C THR A 66 -91.72 32.34 -35.16
N LEU A 67 -91.23 31.14 -34.91
CA LEU A 67 -91.88 29.87 -35.26
C LEU A 67 -92.28 29.13 -33.98
N GLN A 68 -93.55 28.76 -33.85
CA GLN A 68 -94.07 28.03 -32.70
C GLN A 68 -94.91 26.84 -33.20
N SER A 69 -94.51 25.63 -32.84
CA SER A 69 -95.24 24.41 -33.15
C SER A 69 -95.55 23.65 -31.86
N GLN A 70 -96.79 23.18 -31.73
CA GLN A 70 -97.14 22.27 -30.65
C GLN A 70 -96.47 20.89 -30.82
N GLN A 71 -96.21 20.44 -32.07
CA GLN A 71 -95.59 19.15 -32.36
C GLN A 71 -94.10 19.21 -32.68
N GLN A 72 -93.72 19.62 -33.89
CA GLN A 72 -92.36 19.53 -34.43
C GLN A 72 -92.12 20.64 -35.46
N ILE A 73 -90.87 21.12 -35.55
CA ILE A 73 -90.41 22.03 -36.60
C ILE A 73 -89.36 21.31 -37.43
N GLU A 74 -89.48 21.33 -38.76
CA GLU A 74 -88.48 20.80 -39.69
C GLU A 74 -88.07 21.91 -40.67
N ASN A 75 -86.77 22.19 -40.76
CA ASN A 75 -86.17 22.93 -41.87
C ASN A 75 -85.36 21.93 -42.68
N GLN A 76 -85.93 21.37 -43.75
CA GLN A 76 -85.30 20.30 -44.52
C GLN A 76 -84.12 20.81 -45.36
N THR A 77 -83.37 19.92 -46.01
CA THR A 77 -82.08 20.21 -46.68
C THR A 77 -82.09 21.41 -47.64
N THR A 78 -83.18 21.63 -48.38
CA THR A 78 -83.31 22.78 -49.32
C THR A 78 -83.91 24.03 -48.67
N GLY A 79 -84.34 23.93 -47.41
CA GLY A 79 -85.03 24.98 -46.68
C GLY A 79 -84.09 26.07 -46.20
N VAL A 80 -84.42 27.33 -46.48
CA VAL A 80 -83.69 28.51 -45.99
C VAL A 80 -84.61 29.34 -45.12
N ILE A 81 -84.17 29.65 -43.91
CA ILE A 81 -84.85 30.57 -42.99
C ILE A 81 -83.90 31.74 -42.72
N TYR A 82 -84.31 32.95 -43.11
CA TYR A 82 -83.41 34.10 -43.18
C TYR A 82 -84.01 35.38 -42.60
N SER A 83 -83.45 35.87 -41.50
CA SER A 83 -83.75 37.19 -40.95
C SER A 83 -82.67 38.20 -41.34
N GLN A 84 -83.04 39.34 -41.92
CA GLN A 84 -82.08 40.34 -42.41
C GLN A 84 -81.61 41.36 -41.36
N GLN A 85 -82.50 41.75 -40.44
CA GLN A 85 -82.25 42.76 -39.40
C GLN A 85 -82.90 42.37 -38.06
N GLY A 86 -83.10 41.08 -37.82
CA GLY A 86 -83.90 40.55 -36.72
C GLY A 86 -83.34 39.28 -36.08
N ASN A 87 -84.06 38.76 -35.10
CA ASN A 87 -83.79 37.48 -34.46
C ASN A 87 -84.61 36.36 -35.13
N LEU A 88 -84.11 35.13 -35.05
CA LEU A 88 -84.81 33.92 -35.45
C LEU A 88 -85.08 33.08 -34.20
N GLN A 89 -86.35 32.89 -33.86
CA GLN A 89 -86.79 32.09 -32.70
C GLN A 89 -87.68 30.94 -33.18
N ALA A 90 -87.37 29.71 -32.77
CA ALA A 90 -88.21 28.55 -33.05
C ALA A 90 -88.46 27.74 -31.76
N THR A 91 -89.73 27.40 -31.50
CA THR A 91 -90.13 26.63 -30.31
C THR A 91 -91.02 25.45 -30.69
N SER A 92 -90.63 24.24 -30.29
CA SER A 92 -91.36 22.98 -30.44
C SER A 92 -91.74 22.43 -29.06
N LYS A 93 -93.04 22.27 -28.77
CA LYS A 93 -93.53 21.97 -27.41
C LYS A 93 -93.66 20.47 -27.07
N GLN A 94 -93.67 19.56 -28.05
CA GLN A 94 -93.81 18.12 -27.80
C GLN A 94 -92.64 17.26 -28.32
N LYS A 95 -92.33 17.32 -29.62
CA LYS A 95 -91.25 16.53 -30.22
C LYS A 95 -89.97 17.37 -30.28
N GLY A 96 -89.48 17.66 -31.48
CA GLY A 96 -88.15 18.21 -31.71
C GLY A 96 -88.14 19.36 -32.71
N ILE A 97 -86.92 19.80 -33.01
CA ILE A 97 -86.60 20.65 -34.16
C ILE A 97 -85.59 19.88 -35.00
N GLN A 98 -85.88 19.64 -36.28
CA GLN A 98 -84.92 19.08 -37.23
C GLN A 98 -84.47 20.19 -38.16
N GLN A 99 -83.19 20.55 -38.08
CA GLN A 99 -82.54 21.48 -38.97
C GLN A 99 -81.63 20.65 -39.90
N GLN A 100 -81.93 20.63 -41.19
CA GLN A 100 -81.05 20.12 -42.25
C GLN A 100 -80.65 21.17 -43.32
N GLY A 101 -81.35 22.29 -43.45
CA GLY A 101 -81.07 23.38 -44.40
C GLY A 101 -80.23 24.54 -43.82
N SER A 102 -80.60 25.80 -44.10
CA SER A 102 -79.89 26.99 -43.57
C SER A 102 -80.77 27.82 -42.62
N LEU A 103 -80.27 28.13 -41.43
CA LEU A 103 -80.77 29.21 -40.57
C LEU A 103 -79.78 30.35 -40.59
N ILE A 104 -80.21 31.55 -40.99
CA ILE A 104 -79.34 32.72 -41.08
C ILE A 104 -80.02 33.90 -40.39
N ALA A 105 -79.36 34.51 -39.41
CA ALA A 105 -79.85 35.70 -38.72
C ALA A 105 -78.83 36.84 -38.79
N LYS A 106 -79.19 37.88 -39.55
CA LYS A 106 -78.48 39.15 -39.65
C LYS A 106 -79.26 40.22 -38.89
N GLY A 107 -78.57 41.16 -38.25
CA GLY A 107 -79.18 42.20 -37.44
C GLY A 107 -78.29 42.81 -36.37
N LYS A 108 -76.98 42.61 -36.44
CA LYS A 108 -76.02 43.12 -35.44
C LYS A 108 -76.10 44.63 -35.29
N ALA A 109 -76.26 45.36 -36.39
CA ALA A 109 -76.42 46.83 -36.39
C ALA A 109 -77.67 47.32 -35.63
N GLN A 110 -78.67 46.44 -35.41
CA GLN A 110 -79.89 46.71 -34.66
C GLN A 110 -79.86 46.13 -33.24
N GLY A 111 -78.72 45.57 -32.78
CA GLY A 111 -78.64 44.82 -31.52
C GLY A 111 -79.42 43.50 -31.55
N LYS A 112 -79.64 42.93 -32.75
CA LYS A 112 -80.35 41.67 -33.01
C LYS A 112 -79.43 40.68 -33.72
N GLY A 113 -79.98 39.76 -34.53
CA GLY A 113 -79.22 38.74 -35.25
C GLY A 113 -79.01 37.44 -34.47
N ASN A 114 -79.81 37.18 -33.43
CA ASN A 114 -79.69 35.96 -32.63
C ASN A 114 -80.54 34.81 -33.22
N ILE A 115 -80.07 33.57 -33.06
CA ILE A 115 -80.83 32.34 -33.34
C ILE A 115 -81.16 31.68 -32.00
N THR A 116 -82.43 31.37 -31.74
CA THR A 116 -82.87 30.64 -30.53
C THR A 116 -83.78 29.48 -30.91
N LEU A 117 -83.34 28.25 -30.62
CA LEU A 117 -84.12 27.04 -30.80
C LEU A 117 -84.47 26.43 -29.44
N LYS A 118 -85.75 26.16 -29.19
CA LYS A 118 -86.23 25.50 -27.97
C LYS A 118 -87.10 24.30 -28.33
N ALA A 119 -86.72 23.10 -27.90
CA ALA A 119 -87.48 21.88 -28.14
C ALA A 119 -87.74 21.11 -26.84
N LYS A 120 -88.80 20.30 -26.79
CA LYS A 120 -89.08 19.46 -25.62
C LYS A 120 -88.24 18.18 -25.58
N GLU A 121 -87.97 17.56 -26.73
CA GLU A 121 -87.17 16.34 -26.84
C GLU A 121 -85.81 16.61 -27.49
N THR A 122 -85.71 16.65 -28.82
CA THR A 122 -84.41 16.69 -29.52
C THR A 122 -84.32 17.86 -30.50
N ILE A 123 -83.18 18.55 -30.53
CA ILE A 123 -82.78 19.41 -31.65
C ILE A 123 -81.74 18.63 -32.44
N SER A 124 -82.05 18.27 -33.69
CA SER A 124 -81.07 17.71 -34.62
C SER A 124 -80.63 18.75 -35.65
N GLN A 125 -79.34 18.83 -35.93
CA GLN A 125 -78.75 19.81 -36.85
C GLN A 125 -77.75 19.13 -37.81
N SER A 126 -78.03 19.16 -39.11
CA SER A 126 -77.11 18.67 -40.14
C SER A 126 -76.78 19.66 -41.25
N GLY A 127 -77.39 20.85 -41.22
CA GLY A 127 -77.09 21.97 -42.11
C GLY A 127 -76.32 23.08 -41.39
N GLU A 128 -76.64 24.33 -41.70
CA GLU A 128 -75.95 25.50 -41.12
C GLU A 128 -76.87 26.36 -40.23
N SER A 129 -76.32 26.87 -39.13
CA SER A 129 -76.88 27.99 -38.37
C SER A 129 -75.83 29.07 -38.22
N LEU A 130 -76.07 30.20 -38.90
CA LEU A 130 -75.15 31.31 -38.99
C LEU A 130 -75.82 32.57 -38.41
N ALA A 131 -75.27 33.11 -37.33
CA ALA A 131 -75.79 34.28 -36.64
C ALA A 131 -74.74 35.39 -36.61
N GLU A 132 -75.12 36.64 -36.90
CA GLU A 132 -74.26 37.80 -36.55
C GLU A 132 -74.26 38.06 -35.03
N GLY A 133 -75.30 37.59 -34.32
CA GLY A 133 -75.43 37.59 -32.87
C GLY A 133 -75.19 36.20 -32.25
N ASN A 134 -75.89 35.90 -31.16
CA ASN A 134 -75.75 34.65 -30.41
C ASN A 134 -76.58 33.51 -31.01
N ILE A 135 -76.15 32.27 -30.77
CA ILE A 135 -76.93 31.06 -31.02
C ILE A 135 -77.24 30.38 -29.69
N THR A 136 -78.51 30.06 -29.43
CA THR A 136 -78.92 29.32 -28.23
C THR A 136 -79.84 28.16 -28.59
N TYR A 137 -79.40 26.93 -28.32
CA TYR A 137 -80.21 25.73 -28.47
C TYR A 137 -80.55 25.16 -27.09
N GLN A 138 -81.82 24.84 -26.85
CA GLN A 138 -82.29 24.28 -25.58
C GLN A 138 -83.23 23.09 -25.81
N ALA A 139 -82.87 21.90 -25.33
CA ALA A 139 -83.67 20.67 -25.49
C ALA A 139 -83.35 19.62 -24.41
N LYS A 140 -83.95 18.42 -24.48
CA LYS A 140 -83.43 17.28 -23.71
C LYS A 140 -82.15 16.73 -24.33
N ASN A 141 -82.12 16.61 -25.66
CA ASN A 141 -80.97 16.17 -26.44
C ASN A 141 -80.66 17.18 -27.54
N ILE A 142 -79.39 17.45 -27.79
CA ILE A 142 -78.91 18.23 -28.95
C ILE A 142 -77.97 17.32 -29.74
N GLU A 143 -78.19 17.19 -31.04
CA GLU A 143 -77.43 16.28 -31.90
C GLU A 143 -77.06 16.99 -33.20
N THR A 144 -75.77 17.22 -33.42
CA THR A 144 -75.24 17.80 -34.66
C THR A 144 -74.47 16.74 -35.45
N SER A 145 -74.54 16.80 -36.78
CA SER A 145 -73.75 15.89 -37.64
C SER A 145 -72.34 16.42 -37.87
N ILE A 146 -71.44 15.54 -38.33
CA ILE A 146 -70.05 15.90 -38.70
C ILE A 146 -69.96 16.97 -39.80
N ASP A 147 -70.97 17.08 -40.67
CA ASP A 147 -71.00 18.09 -41.74
C ASP A 147 -71.72 19.39 -41.33
N SER A 148 -72.19 19.50 -40.08
CA SER A 148 -72.96 20.65 -39.62
C SER A 148 -72.08 21.86 -39.31
N VAL A 149 -72.66 23.06 -39.39
CA VAL A 149 -72.00 24.31 -39.04
C VAL A 149 -72.86 25.12 -38.07
N LEU A 150 -72.34 25.36 -36.87
CA LEU A 150 -72.89 26.29 -35.88
C LEU A 150 -71.92 27.45 -35.70
N ALA A 151 -72.27 28.64 -36.19
CA ALA A 151 -71.38 29.79 -36.15
C ALA A 151 -72.06 31.05 -35.57
N ALA A 152 -71.59 31.51 -34.41
CA ALA A 152 -72.07 32.71 -33.72
C ALA A 152 -71.10 33.89 -33.88
N GLY A 153 -71.62 35.05 -34.27
CA GLY A 153 -70.80 36.22 -34.61
C GLY A 153 -70.14 36.11 -35.99
N VAL A 154 -70.85 35.59 -36.98
CA VAL A 154 -70.45 35.58 -38.39
C VAL A 154 -70.50 37.01 -38.94
N GLN A 155 -69.51 37.37 -39.75
CA GLN A 155 -69.50 38.53 -40.61
C GLN A 155 -69.87 38.08 -42.03
N PHE A 156 -70.86 38.75 -42.61
CA PHE A 156 -71.28 38.54 -44.00
C PHE A 156 -70.79 39.71 -44.85
N THR A 157 -69.85 39.45 -45.75
CA THR A 157 -69.28 40.47 -46.64
C THR A 157 -69.84 40.28 -48.06
N PRO A 158 -70.56 41.26 -48.61
CA PRO A 158 -71.08 41.17 -49.98
C PRO A 158 -69.95 41.13 -51.02
N THR A 159 -70.03 40.21 -51.98
CA THR A 159 -69.20 40.20 -53.19
C THR A 159 -70.08 40.38 -54.44
N ALA A 160 -69.47 40.48 -55.63
CA ALA A 160 -70.20 40.74 -56.87
C ALA A 160 -71.25 39.66 -57.25
N THR A 161 -71.11 38.42 -56.75
CA THR A 161 -72.01 37.29 -57.08
C THR A 161 -72.44 36.45 -55.88
N THR A 162 -71.77 36.54 -54.72
CA THR A 162 -72.04 35.76 -53.50
C THR A 162 -71.78 36.57 -52.22
N GLU A 163 -72.07 36.04 -51.04
CA GLU A 163 -71.60 36.60 -49.76
C GLU A 163 -70.49 35.73 -49.19
N GLU A 164 -69.38 36.35 -48.80
CA GLU A 164 -68.32 35.69 -48.04
C GLU A 164 -68.74 35.62 -46.56
N LYS A 165 -68.58 34.45 -45.96
CA LYS A 165 -68.96 34.14 -44.57
C LYS A 165 -67.68 33.90 -43.76
N THR A 166 -67.34 34.79 -42.83
CA THR A 166 -66.16 34.63 -41.95
C THR A 166 -66.57 34.81 -40.50
N ILE A 167 -65.88 34.15 -39.56
CA ILE A 167 -66.09 34.44 -38.14
C ILE A 167 -65.48 35.82 -37.81
N ASN A 168 -66.13 36.63 -36.97
CA ASN A 168 -65.48 37.82 -36.43
C ASN A 168 -64.23 37.41 -35.63
N PRO A 169 -63.18 38.26 -35.56
CA PRO A 169 -62.03 38.01 -34.71
C PRO A 169 -62.43 37.67 -33.27
N HIS A 170 -61.74 36.72 -32.66
CA HIS A 170 -61.99 36.30 -31.28
C HIS A 170 -61.79 37.47 -30.30
N SER A 171 -62.77 37.71 -29.43
CA SER A 171 -62.76 38.80 -28.44
C SER A 171 -63.77 38.53 -27.32
N GLU A 172 -63.52 39.02 -26.10
CA GLU A 172 -64.50 38.97 -24.99
C GLU A 172 -65.79 39.75 -25.27
N GLN A 173 -65.79 40.63 -26.27
CA GLN A 173 -66.96 41.37 -26.73
C GLN A 173 -67.68 40.67 -27.91
N GLY A 174 -67.23 39.48 -28.29
CA GLY A 174 -67.80 38.67 -29.35
C GLY A 174 -69.15 38.06 -28.97
N GLN A 175 -69.55 37.02 -29.71
CA GLN A 175 -70.85 36.37 -29.59
C GLN A 175 -70.70 34.92 -29.15
N THR A 176 -71.79 34.40 -28.57
CA THR A 176 -71.83 33.12 -27.89
C THR A 176 -72.64 32.09 -28.66
N LEU A 177 -72.11 30.86 -28.72
CA LEU A 177 -72.86 29.65 -29.03
C LEU A 177 -73.14 28.89 -27.73
N HIS A 178 -74.42 28.82 -27.33
CA HIS A 178 -74.85 28.17 -26.10
C HIS A 178 -75.75 26.97 -26.39
N LEU A 179 -75.30 25.78 -26.04
CA LEU A 179 -76.04 24.51 -26.17
C LEU A 179 -76.43 24.01 -24.78
N ILE A 180 -77.72 23.89 -24.51
CA ILE A 180 -78.27 23.47 -23.22
C ILE A 180 -79.12 22.21 -23.42
N ALA A 181 -78.66 21.08 -22.92
CA ALA A 181 -79.37 19.81 -22.95
C ALA A 181 -79.62 19.27 -21.54
N ASP A 182 -80.77 18.62 -21.30
CA ASP A 182 -81.00 17.91 -20.03
C ASP A 182 -80.18 16.61 -19.94
N ARG A 183 -80.04 15.88 -21.05
CA ARG A 183 -79.38 14.57 -21.18
C ARG A 183 -78.04 14.66 -21.91
N HIS A 184 -77.99 14.55 -23.24
CA HIS A 184 -76.73 14.58 -24.00
C HIS A 184 -76.68 15.71 -25.01
N THR A 185 -75.48 16.24 -25.23
CA THR A 185 -75.16 17.08 -26.39
C THR A 185 -74.09 16.39 -27.22
N ILE A 186 -74.44 15.99 -28.44
CA ILE A 186 -73.52 15.61 -29.51
C ILE A 186 -73.34 16.84 -30.38
N ALA A 187 -72.16 17.45 -30.35
CA ALA A 187 -71.80 18.67 -31.07
C ALA A 187 -70.61 18.39 -32.01
N HIS A 188 -70.78 17.48 -32.96
CA HIS A 188 -69.84 17.22 -34.05
C HIS A 188 -69.82 18.35 -35.09
N GLY A 189 -68.92 18.28 -36.07
CA GLY A 189 -68.82 19.27 -37.14
C GLY A 189 -68.18 20.58 -36.68
N GLN A 190 -68.55 21.70 -37.29
CA GLN A 190 -67.95 23.02 -37.00
C GLN A 190 -68.72 23.77 -35.92
N ASN A 191 -68.08 24.01 -34.78
CA ASN A 191 -68.61 24.83 -33.69
C ASN A 191 -67.76 26.10 -33.56
N LEU A 192 -68.27 27.23 -34.03
CA LEU A 192 -67.51 28.48 -34.15
C LEU A 192 -68.20 29.61 -33.37
N ALA A 193 -67.44 30.36 -32.59
CA ALA A 193 -67.97 31.55 -31.92
C ALA A 193 -66.91 32.65 -31.80
N SER A 194 -67.31 33.90 -32.02
CA SER A 194 -66.38 35.03 -31.85
C SER A 194 -66.02 35.35 -30.39
N ASP A 195 -66.76 34.83 -29.40
CA ASP A 195 -66.34 34.84 -27.99
C ASP A 195 -66.42 33.45 -27.36
N LEU A 196 -67.61 33.00 -26.98
CA LEU A 196 -67.78 31.85 -26.09
C LEU A 196 -68.53 30.72 -26.77
N ILE A 197 -68.01 29.50 -26.65
CA ILE A 197 -68.79 28.27 -26.84
C ILE A 197 -69.09 27.71 -25.45
N GLN A 198 -70.37 27.55 -25.12
CA GLN A 198 -70.83 27.01 -23.84
C GLN A 198 -71.74 25.82 -24.10
N VAL A 199 -71.42 24.66 -23.51
CA VAL A 199 -72.20 23.44 -23.61
C VAL A 199 -72.50 22.90 -22.21
N GLU A 200 -73.77 22.67 -21.93
CA GLU A 200 -74.25 22.17 -20.63
C GLU A 200 -75.18 20.97 -20.84
N ALA A 201 -74.75 19.79 -20.39
CA ALA A 201 -75.51 18.55 -20.53
C ALA A 201 -75.23 17.59 -19.37
N ALA A 202 -75.94 16.45 -19.28
CA ALA A 202 -75.51 15.36 -18.42
C ALA A 202 -74.23 14.69 -18.96
N GLU A 203 -74.14 14.53 -20.28
CA GLU A 203 -72.98 14.02 -21.02
C GLU A 203 -72.72 14.87 -22.28
N ILE A 204 -71.46 15.06 -22.66
CA ILE A 204 -71.06 15.90 -23.79
C ILE A 204 -70.16 15.11 -24.74
N ASP A 205 -70.46 15.14 -26.03
CA ASP A 205 -69.65 14.56 -27.10
C ASP A 205 -69.36 15.61 -28.18
N LEU A 206 -68.11 16.08 -28.24
CA LEU A 206 -67.54 16.93 -29.28
C LEU A 206 -66.49 16.16 -30.12
N SER A 207 -66.54 14.82 -30.12
CA SER A 207 -65.67 14.03 -30.99
C SER A 207 -65.84 14.42 -32.45
N GLN A 208 -64.77 14.30 -33.25
CA GLN A 208 -64.77 14.65 -34.67
C GLN A 208 -65.19 16.12 -34.98
N SER A 209 -65.17 17.01 -33.99
CA SER A 209 -65.52 18.42 -34.18
C SER A 209 -64.31 19.30 -34.51
N GLN A 210 -64.56 20.40 -35.20
CA GLN A 210 -63.68 21.56 -35.33
C GLN A 210 -64.28 22.69 -34.50
N THR A 211 -63.71 22.95 -33.34
CA THR A 211 -64.24 23.92 -32.37
C THR A 211 -63.27 25.08 -32.23
N SER A 212 -63.73 26.31 -32.47
CA SER A 212 -62.88 27.50 -32.35
C SER A 212 -63.62 28.70 -31.76
N ALA A 213 -63.01 29.32 -30.75
CA ALA A 213 -63.56 30.48 -30.05
C ALA A 213 -62.50 31.25 -29.24
N ASN A 214 -62.88 32.41 -28.70
CA ASN A 214 -62.07 33.09 -27.68
C ASN A 214 -62.01 32.26 -26.38
N ARG A 215 -63.15 31.69 -25.96
CA ARG A 215 -63.34 30.93 -24.72
C ARG A 215 -64.22 29.71 -24.96
N LEU A 216 -63.97 28.64 -24.21
CA LEU A 216 -64.77 27.41 -24.23
C LEU A 216 -65.18 27.01 -22.82
N THR A 217 -66.42 26.57 -22.65
CA THR A 217 -66.94 26.00 -21.41
C THR A 217 -67.76 24.75 -21.71
N LEU A 218 -67.24 23.59 -21.33
CA LEU A 218 -67.95 22.30 -21.39
C LEU A 218 -68.26 21.84 -19.97
N LEU A 219 -69.55 21.70 -19.65
CA LEU A 219 -70.05 21.32 -18.32
C LEU A 219 -70.94 20.07 -18.43
N ALA A 220 -70.34 18.90 -18.23
CA ALA A 220 -71.06 17.63 -18.09
C ALA A 220 -71.45 17.43 -16.61
N ARG A 221 -72.75 17.23 -16.33
CA ARG A 221 -73.28 17.14 -14.95
C ARG A 221 -73.20 15.73 -14.36
N GLN A 222 -73.08 14.67 -15.17
CA GLN A 222 -73.15 13.27 -14.70
C GLN A 222 -72.14 12.34 -15.38
N GLY A 223 -71.92 12.48 -16.69
CA GLY A 223 -71.09 11.59 -17.49
C GLY A 223 -69.85 12.27 -18.09
N ASP A 224 -69.26 11.59 -19.06
CA ASP A 224 -67.96 11.96 -19.63
C ASP A 224 -68.05 13.17 -20.58
N ILE A 225 -66.88 13.73 -20.89
CA ILE A 225 -66.69 14.61 -22.03
C ILE A 225 -65.85 13.87 -23.06
N TYR A 226 -66.42 13.59 -24.23
CA TYR A 226 -65.73 12.94 -25.36
C TYR A 226 -65.26 13.97 -26.37
N LEU A 227 -63.94 14.03 -26.61
CA LEU A 227 -63.28 14.93 -27.56
C LEU A 227 -62.43 14.13 -28.57
N ALA A 228 -62.67 12.83 -28.72
CA ALA A 228 -61.84 11.98 -29.58
C ALA A 228 -61.80 12.49 -31.03
N ASN A 229 -60.62 12.53 -31.65
CA ASN A 229 -60.40 13.01 -33.03
C ASN A 229 -60.91 14.45 -33.29
N SER A 230 -61.01 15.29 -32.26
CA SER A 230 -61.42 16.70 -32.42
C SER A 230 -60.22 17.63 -32.62
N GLU A 231 -60.47 18.78 -33.23
CA GLU A 231 -59.56 19.94 -33.26
C GLU A 231 -60.22 21.09 -32.49
N ILE A 232 -59.63 21.50 -31.38
CA ILE A 232 -60.16 22.54 -30.51
C ILE A 232 -59.10 23.64 -30.34
N LEU A 233 -59.39 24.82 -30.87
CA LEU A 233 -58.51 25.99 -30.89
C LEU A 233 -59.15 27.16 -30.14
N ILE A 234 -58.68 27.41 -28.91
CA ILE A 234 -59.21 28.44 -28.02
C ILE A 234 -58.16 29.52 -27.76
N ASP A 235 -58.48 30.79 -28.00
CA ASP A 235 -57.49 31.86 -27.86
C ASP A 235 -57.16 32.18 -26.40
N GLN A 236 -58.12 32.03 -25.48
CA GLN A 236 -57.96 32.33 -24.06
C GLN A 236 -58.14 31.06 -23.21
N THR A 237 -59.29 30.90 -22.55
CA THR A 237 -59.51 29.85 -21.56
C THR A 237 -60.45 28.76 -22.07
N ALA A 238 -60.03 27.51 -21.93
CA ALA A 238 -60.87 26.33 -22.12
C ALA A 238 -61.18 25.69 -20.75
N THR A 239 -62.45 25.74 -20.34
CA THR A 239 -62.95 25.13 -19.09
C THR A 239 -63.64 23.81 -19.41
N LEU A 240 -63.12 22.72 -18.87
CA LEU A 240 -63.59 21.35 -19.10
C LEU A 240 -63.96 20.74 -17.75
N ARG A 241 -65.25 20.53 -17.48
CA ARG A 241 -65.73 20.01 -16.18
C ARG A 241 -66.67 18.83 -16.37
N THR A 242 -66.28 17.70 -15.80
CA THR A 242 -67.04 16.45 -15.73
C THR A 242 -66.79 15.79 -14.36
N PRO A 243 -67.79 15.14 -13.74
CA PRO A 243 -67.56 14.34 -12.55
C PRO A 243 -66.86 13.00 -12.83
N THR A 244 -66.64 12.63 -14.10
CA THR A 244 -66.10 11.33 -14.53
C THR A 244 -64.85 11.53 -15.39
N ALA A 245 -64.81 11.08 -16.64
CA ALA A 245 -63.61 11.08 -17.47
C ALA A 245 -63.65 12.14 -18.59
N LEU A 246 -62.48 12.69 -18.86
CA LEU A 246 -62.21 13.47 -20.06
C LEU A 246 -61.50 12.57 -21.09
N VAL A 247 -62.14 12.31 -22.21
CA VAL A 247 -61.71 11.33 -23.22
C VAL A 247 -61.24 12.04 -24.48
N THR A 248 -59.93 12.13 -24.68
CA THR A 248 -59.26 12.94 -25.72
C THR A 248 -58.34 12.17 -26.68
N PRO A 249 -58.56 10.87 -26.97
CA PRO A 249 -57.64 10.16 -27.85
C PRO A 249 -57.65 10.76 -29.26
N ASN A 250 -56.45 10.91 -29.85
CA ASN A 250 -56.24 11.55 -31.17
C ASN A 250 -56.74 13.00 -31.28
N ALA A 251 -57.07 13.68 -30.16
CA ALA A 251 -57.52 15.06 -30.18
C ALA A 251 -56.34 16.04 -30.33
N GLN A 252 -56.59 17.21 -30.93
CA GLN A 252 -55.68 18.35 -30.98
C GLN A 252 -56.30 19.50 -30.19
N LEU A 253 -55.80 19.75 -28.98
CA LEU A 253 -56.35 20.76 -28.07
C LEU A 253 -55.31 21.88 -27.82
N GLN A 254 -55.69 23.12 -28.10
CA GLN A 254 -54.88 24.30 -27.82
C GLN A 254 -55.69 25.37 -27.09
N ALA A 255 -55.12 25.89 -26.00
CA ALA A 255 -55.65 27.05 -25.27
C ALA A 255 -54.52 27.90 -24.68
N GLN A 256 -54.75 29.18 -24.35
CA GLN A 256 -53.82 29.89 -23.47
C GLN A 256 -53.87 29.33 -22.04
N HIS A 257 -55.03 28.87 -21.58
CA HIS A 257 -55.20 28.30 -20.25
C HIS A 257 -56.27 27.20 -20.26
N PHE A 258 -55.94 26.03 -19.73
CA PHE A 258 -56.91 24.97 -19.47
C PHE A 258 -57.32 24.97 -17.99
N ILE A 259 -58.63 24.95 -17.74
CA ILE A 259 -59.19 24.71 -16.41
C ILE A 259 -59.89 23.36 -16.48
N VAL A 260 -59.30 22.33 -15.87
CA VAL A 260 -59.79 20.95 -15.94
C VAL A 260 -60.30 20.51 -14.57
N GLN A 261 -61.53 20.00 -14.53
CA GLN A 261 -62.07 19.28 -13.39
C GLN A 261 -62.64 17.96 -13.90
N ALA A 262 -61.93 16.87 -13.66
CA ALA A 262 -62.30 15.50 -14.04
C ALA A 262 -61.72 14.51 -13.03
N ASN A 263 -62.25 13.29 -12.99
CA ASN A 263 -61.65 12.21 -12.22
C ASN A 263 -60.58 11.45 -13.01
N ALA A 264 -60.72 11.33 -14.33
CA ALA A 264 -59.76 10.64 -15.20
C ALA A 264 -59.49 11.43 -16.48
N LEU A 265 -58.30 11.24 -17.06
CA LEU A 265 -57.97 11.75 -18.39
C LEU A 265 -57.40 10.62 -19.26
N ASN A 266 -58.02 10.39 -20.42
CA ASN A 266 -57.45 9.58 -21.49
C ASN A 266 -56.97 10.49 -22.62
N ASN A 267 -55.66 10.64 -22.78
CA ASN A 267 -54.98 11.40 -23.82
C ASN A 267 -54.15 10.50 -24.75
N GLN A 268 -54.57 9.26 -24.98
CA GLN A 268 -53.84 8.34 -25.84
C GLN A 268 -53.72 8.91 -27.27
N GLN A 269 -52.49 9.09 -27.77
CA GLN A 269 -52.21 9.73 -29.07
C GLN A 269 -52.77 11.17 -29.22
N GLY A 270 -53.26 11.78 -28.15
CA GLY A 270 -53.77 13.15 -28.15
C GLY A 270 -52.65 14.18 -27.94
N TYR A 271 -52.90 15.41 -28.35
CA TYR A 271 -51.97 16.53 -28.25
C TYR A 271 -52.62 17.69 -27.51
N TRP A 272 -52.11 18.02 -26.33
CA TRP A 272 -52.51 19.18 -25.55
C TRP A 272 -51.40 20.21 -25.52
N GLN A 273 -51.74 21.45 -25.84
CA GLN A 273 -50.82 22.57 -25.80
C GLN A 273 -51.44 23.76 -25.08
N GLN A 274 -50.97 24.02 -23.86
CA GLN A 274 -51.20 25.27 -23.17
C GLN A 274 -50.15 26.31 -23.59
N THR A 275 -50.60 27.41 -24.18
CA THR A 275 -49.75 28.48 -24.72
C THR A 275 -49.54 29.65 -23.75
N GLY A 276 -50.28 29.71 -22.65
CA GLY A 276 -50.06 30.66 -21.57
C GLY A 276 -49.15 30.11 -20.47
N ASN A 277 -48.69 31.01 -19.61
CA ASN A 277 -47.78 30.69 -18.50
C ASN A 277 -48.50 30.31 -17.20
N ASN A 278 -49.82 30.13 -17.25
CA ASN A 278 -50.61 29.72 -16.09
C ASN A 278 -50.26 28.28 -15.67
N LEU A 279 -50.53 27.93 -14.42
CA LEU A 279 -50.43 26.55 -13.95
C LEU A 279 -51.41 25.65 -14.73
N LEU A 280 -50.91 24.60 -15.37
CA LEU A 280 -51.75 23.48 -15.80
C LEU A 280 -51.89 22.50 -14.63
N ASP A 281 -53.04 22.55 -13.95
CA ASP A 281 -53.35 21.73 -12.77
C ASP A 281 -54.31 20.59 -13.12
N LEU A 282 -53.83 19.35 -12.98
CA LEU A 282 -54.60 18.13 -13.23
C LEU A 282 -54.78 17.35 -11.92
N GLN A 283 -55.96 17.48 -11.33
CA GLN A 283 -56.36 16.72 -10.14
C GLN A 283 -57.26 15.55 -10.56
N LEU A 284 -56.67 14.38 -10.82
CA LEU A 284 -57.33 13.24 -11.48
C LEU A 284 -57.34 12.02 -10.55
N VAL A 285 -58.39 11.86 -9.76
CA VAL A 285 -58.52 10.79 -8.74
C VAL A 285 -58.30 9.38 -9.31
N GLN A 286 -58.73 9.12 -10.54
CA GLN A 286 -58.64 7.82 -11.23
C GLN A 286 -57.43 7.72 -12.17
N GLY A 287 -56.58 8.74 -12.23
CA GLY A 287 -55.33 8.72 -12.98
C GLY A 287 -55.41 9.28 -14.40
N ILE A 288 -54.31 9.14 -15.12
CA ILE A 288 -54.12 9.63 -16.48
C ILE A 288 -53.46 8.57 -17.37
N ASN A 289 -54.02 8.39 -18.57
CA ASN A 289 -53.41 7.64 -19.66
C ASN A 289 -52.93 8.64 -20.73
N ASN A 290 -51.63 8.84 -20.83
CA ASN A 290 -50.94 9.66 -21.82
C ASN A 290 -50.08 8.81 -22.78
N GLN A 291 -50.47 7.55 -23.03
CA GLN A 291 -49.72 6.66 -23.92
C GLN A 291 -49.64 7.24 -25.34
N GLN A 292 -48.42 7.38 -25.87
CA GLN A 292 -48.16 8.02 -27.18
C GLN A 292 -48.73 9.46 -27.31
N GLY A 293 -49.18 10.06 -26.20
CA GLY A 293 -49.78 11.38 -26.15
C GLY A 293 -48.77 12.47 -25.81
N VAL A 294 -49.15 13.72 -26.02
CA VAL A 294 -48.36 14.90 -25.70
C VAL A 294 -49.13 15.83 -24.77
N LEU A 295 -48.52 16.18 -23.64
CA LEU A 295 -48.95 17.23 -22.73
C LEU A 295 -47.87 18.31 -22.67
N ARG A 296 -48.12 19.46 -23.29
CA ARG A 296 -47.20 20.61 -23.30
C ARG A 296 -47.85 21.82 -22.66
N THR A 297 -47.15 22.45 -21.73
CA THR A 297 -47.56 23.74 -21.15
C THR A 297 -46.39 24.72 -21.17
N LEU A 298 -46.69 26.01 -21.40
CA LEU A 298 -45.70 27.08 -21.24
C LEU A 298 -45.63 27.62 -19.79
N GLY A 299 -46.55 27.22 -18.90
CA GLY A 299 -46.49 27.48 -17.47
C GLY A 299 -46.04 26.26 -16.65
N ASP A 300 -46.21 26.31 -15.33
CA ASP A 300 -45.97 25.15 -14.46
C ASP A 300 -46.92 23.98 -14.79
N PHE A 301 -46.48 22.76 -14.51
CA PHE A 301 -47.30 21.55 -14.61
C PHE A 301 -47.47 20.92 -13.23
N ARG A 302 -48.72 20.72 -12.79
CA ARG A 302 -49.04 19.99 -11.57
C ARG A 302 -50.00 18.84 -11.87
N TYR A 303 -49.63 17.64 -11.46
CA TYR A 303 -50.49 16.48 -11.44
C TYR A 303 -50.62 15.92 -10.02
N GLN A 304 -51.85 15.63 -9.61
CA GLN A 304 -52.15 14.91 -8.40
C GLN A 304 -53.28 13.91 -8.65
N GLY A 305 -53.04 12.62 -8.42
CA GLY A 305 -54.01 11.59 -8.79
C GLY A 305 -53.50 10.18 -8.49
N SER A 306 -54.15 9.17 -9.08
CA SER A 306 -53.71 7.78 -9.06
C SER A 306 -52.57 7.56 -10.09
N ASP A 307 -52.60 6.44 -10.82
CA ASP A 307 -51.61 6.06 -11.83
C ASP A 307 -51.41 7.14 -12.92
N PHE A 308 -50.15 7.35 -13.29
CA PHE A 308 -49.75 8.18 -14.42
C PHE A 308 -49.05 7.28 -15.44
N ASP A 309 -49.73 6.99 -16.55
CA ASP A 309 -49.17 6.23 -17.66
C ASP A 309 -48.70 7.19 -18.76
N ASN A 310 -47.39 7.28 -18.94
CA ASN A 310 -46.70 8.07 -19.96
C ASN A 310 -45.91 7.18 -20.94
N GLN A 311 -46.31 5.93 -21.17
CA GLN A 311 -45.56 5.06 -22.08
C GLN A 311 -45.50 5.64 -23.50
N GLN A 312 -44.29 5.81 -24.04
CA GLN A 312 -44.05 6.47 -25.33
C GLN A 312 -44.64 7.89 -25.44
N GLY A 313 -45.07 8.47 -24.31
CA GLY A 313 -45.69 9.79 -24.23
C GLY A 313 -44.69 10.89 -23.91
N VAL A 314 -45.16 12.14 -24.00
CA VAL A 314 -44.34 13.34 -23.79
C VAL A 314 -45.04 14.29 -22.82
N VAL A 315 -44.33 14.70 -21.77
CA VAL A 315 -44.75 15.76 -20.84
C VAL A 315 -43.65 16.82 -20.79
N THR A 316 -43.96 18.07 -21.16
CA THR A 316 -42.94 19.14 -21.24
C THR A 316 -43.41 20.49 -20.71
N THR A 317 -42.50 21.18 -20.01
CA THR A 317 -42.68 22.56 -19.55
C THR A 317 -41.35 23.33 -19.51
N PRO A 318 -41.32 24.64 -19.85
CA PRO A 318 -40.17 25.50 -19.58
C PRO A 318 -40.08 25.97 -18.11
N HIS A 319 -41.05 25.61 -17.27
CA HIS A 319 -41.06 25.93 -15.84
C HIS A 319 -40.92 24.66 -15.01
N SER A 320 -41.54 24.60 -13.82
CA SER A 320 -41.42 23.50 -12.88
C SER A 320 -42.52 22.46 -13.08
N LEU A 321 -42.22 21.21 -12.72
CA LEU A 321 -43.12 20.07 -12.86
C LEU A 321 -43.26 19.35 -11.51
N PHE A 322 -44.49 19.22 -11.04
CA PHE A 322 -44.85 18.45 -9.85
C PHE A 322 -45.79 17.31 -10.24
N ILE A 323 -45.44 16.08 -9.86
CA ILE A 323 -46.26 14.89 -10.07
C ILE A 323 -46.34 14.10 -8.77
N ASN A 324 -47.56 13.87 -8.29
CA ASN A 324 -47.84 13.02 -7.14
C ASN A 324 -48.91 11.98 -7.49
N THR A 325 -48.52 10.70 -7.57
CA THR A 325 -49.43 9.58 -7.88
C THR A 325 -50.13 9.01 -6.63
N GLN A 326 -50.14 9.73 -5.52
CA GLN A 326 -50.80 9.34 -4.26
C GLN A 326 -50.48 7.91 -3.82
N GLN A 327 -49.20 7.54 -3.89
CA GLN A 327 -48.70 6.18 -3.59
C GLN A 327 -49.12 5.10 -4.61
N GLN A 328 -49.34 5.48 -5.87
CA GLN A 328 -49.57 4.56 -6.99
C GLN A 328 -48.42 4.61 -8.02
N THR A 329 -48.64 4.19 -9.26
CA THR A 329 -47.58 3.97 -10.26
C THR A 329 -47.34 5.18 -11.15
N PHE A 330 -46.08 5.48 -11.42
CA PHE A 330 -45.64 6.34 -12.53
C PHE A 330 -44.92 5.49 -13.58
N ASN A 331 -45.50 5.34 -14.77
CA ASN A 331 -44.94 4.54 -15.86
C ASN A 331 -44.48 5.45 -17.00
N ASN A 332 -43.17 5.58 -17.16
CA ASN A 332 -42.53 6.40 -18.19
C ASN A 332 -41.72 5.54 -19.18
N GLN A 333 -42.12 4.29 -19.40
CA GLN A 333 -41.39 3.41 -20.30
C GLN A 333 -41.34 3.99 -21.71
N SER A 334 -40.12 4.15 -22.26
CA SER A 334 -39.88 4.80 -23.55
C SER A 334 -40.48 6.22 -23.68
N GLY A 335 -40.86 6.86 -22.56
CA GLY A 335 -41.48 8.18 -22.50
C GLY A 335 -40.49 9.29 -22.18
N LEU A 336 -40.93 10.54 -22.35
CA LEU A 336 -40.18 11.75 -22.02
C LEU A 336 -40.94 12.61 -21.01
N VAL A 337 -40.27 12.97 -19.93
CA VAL A 337 -40.67 14.03 -19.00
C VAL A 337 -39.55 15.06 -18.94
N SER A 338 -39.83 16.31 -19.27
CA SER A 338 -38.80 17.36 -19.32
C SER A 338 -39.29 18.67 -18.73
N ALA A 339 -38.51 19.23 -17.81
CA ALA A 339 -38.68 20.58 -17.25
C ALA A 339 -37.40 21.42 -17.43
N GLN A 340 -37.53 22.70 -17.74
CA GLN A 340 -36.36 23.62 -17.72
C GLN A 340 -36.10 24.22 -16.33
N GLN A 341 -37.00 24.04 -15.36
CA GLN A 341 -36.73 24.33 -13.95
C GLN A 341 -36.72 23.02 -13.16
N ASP A 342 -37.41 22.95 -12.02
CA ASP A 342 -37.32 21.81 -11.10
C ASP A 342 -38.35 20.71 -11.43
N ILE A 343 -38.01 19.45 -11.13
CA ILE A 343 -38.95 18.32 -11.10
C ILE A 343 -39.09 17.83 -9.67
N GLN A 344 -40.34 17.67 -9.21
CA GLN A 344 -40.68 16.92 -8.01
C GLN A 344 -41.61 15.75 -8.38
N LEU A 345 -41.16 14.52 -8.16
CA LEU A 345 -41.91 13.30 -8.46
C LEU A 345 -42.07 12.46 -7.19
N ILE A 346 -43.31 12.24 -6.77
CA ILE A 346 -43.69 11.43 -5.61
C ILE A 346 -44.59 10.30 -6.08
N THR A 347 -44.14 9.06 -5.89
CA THR A 347 -44.84 7.87 -6.38
C THR A 347 -44.53 6.65 -5.52
N ALA A 348 -45.32 5.58 -5.58
CA ALA A 348 -44.95 4.31 -4.93
C ALA A 348 -43.98 3.50 -5.80
N THR A 349 -44.23 3.50 -7.11
CA THR A 349 -43.44 2.77 -8.08
C THR A 349 -43.14 3.65 -9.28
N LEU A 350 -41.86 3.76 -9.64
CA LEU A 350 -41.42 4.42 -10.87
C LEU A 350 -40.88 3.36 -11.84
N ASN A 351 -41.48 3.23 -13.01
CA ASN A 351 -40.91 2.52 -14.14
C ASN A 351 -40.41 3.51 -15.20
N ASN A 352 -39.09 3.64 -15.34
CA ASN A 352 -38.43 4.53 -16.30
C ASN A 352 -37.60 3.76 -17.35
N GLN A 353 -37.95 2.50 -17.64
CA GLN A 353 -37.21 1.69 -18.62
C GLN A 353 -37.20 2.35 -20.00
N GLN A 354 -36.01 2.54 -20.59
CA GLN A 354 -35.80 3.26 -21.85
C GLN A 354 -36.37 4.71 -21.87
N GLY A 355 -36.86 5.21 -20.74
CA GLY A 355 -37.46 6.52 -20.59
C GLY A 355 -36.44 7.58 -20.20
N VAL A 356 -36.82 8.85 -20.36
CA VAL A 356 -36.02 10.00 -19.96
C VAL A 356 -36.85 10.90 -19.05
N ILE A 357 -36.34 11.17 -17.85
CA ILE A 357 -36.84 12.22 -16.97
C ILE A 357 -35.69 13.20 -16.75
N GLN A 358 -35.88 14.46 -17.18
CA GLN A 358 -34.82 15.45 -17.17
C GLN A 358 -35.26 16.82 -16.64
N SER A 359 -34.40 17.41 -15.80
CA SER A 359 -34.50 18.76 -15.25
C SER A 359 -33.26 19.57 -15.62
N GLN A 360 -33.42 20.85 -15.96
CA GLN A 360 -32.27 21.77 -16.11
C GLN A 360 -31.87 22.46 -14.80
N ARG A 361 -32.57 22.18 -13.70
CA ARG A 361 -32.20 22.59 -12.34
C ARG A 361 -32.17 21.37 -11.42
N ASN A 362 -33.11 21.25 -10.48
CA ASN A 362 -33.16 20.18 -9.50
C ASN A 362 -34.18 19.10 -9.86
N PHE A 363 -33.93 17.86 -9.43
CA PHE A 363 -34.86 16.75 -9.56
C PHE A 363 -34.96 16.00 -8.22
N ASN A 364 -36.11 16.15 -7.54
CA ASN A 364 -36.43 15.46 -6.30
C ASN A 364 -37.38 14.30 -6.58
N LEU A 365 -36.94 13.08 -6.27
CA LEU A 365 -37.65 11.84 -6.55
C LEU A 365 -37.82 11.01 -5.28
N THR A 366 -39.07 10.77 -4.90
CA THR A 366 -39.43 9.83 -3.84
C THR A 366 -40.23 8.68 -4.45
N ALA A 367 -39.62 7.49 -4.47
CA ALA A 367 -40.24 6.27 -4.99
C ALA A 367 -39.68 5.04 -4.26
N PRO A 368 -40.45 4.37 -3.37
CA PRO A 368 -40.01 3.12 -2.73
C PRO A 368 -39.44 2.09 -3.70
N LEU A 369 -40.08 1.87 -4.85
CA LEU A 369 -39.57 1.02 -5.92
C LEU A 369 -39.25 1.86 -7.15
N LEU A 370 -37.97 1.92 -7.51
CA LEU A 370 -37.48 2.71 -8.64
C LEU A 370 -36.77 1.79 -9.63
N ASN A 371 -37.36 1.62 -10.81
CA ASN A 371 -36.80 0.87 -11.92
C ASN A 371 -36.33 1.85 -13.01
N ASN A 372 -35.03 2.07 -13.08
CA ASN A 372 -34.35 2.87 -14.11
C ASN A 372 -33.52 1.98 -15.06
N GLN A 373 -33.95 0.72 -15.25
CA GLN A 373 -33.19 -0.24 -16.05
C GLN A 373 -33.28 0.03 -17.56
N GLN A 374 -32.61 -0.81 -18.35
CA GLN A 374 -32.73 -0.86 -19.81
C GLN A 374 -32.54 0.50 -20.46
N GLN A 375 -31.40 1.15 -20.21
CA GLN A 375 -31.07 2.49 -20.74
C GLN A 375 -32.00 3.62 -20.26
N GLY A 376 -32.71 3.44 -19.15
CA GLY A 376 -33.44 4.51 -18.46
C GLY A 376 -32.50 5.64 -18.04
N LYS A 377 -32.99 6.90 -18.11
CA LYS A 377 -32.21 8.09 -17.80
C LYS A 377 -32.93 8.97 -16.79
N LEU A 378 -32.25 9.28 -15.70
CA LEU A 378 -32.63 10.30 -14.72
C LEU A 378 -31.56 11.40 -14.73
N LEU A 379 -31.92 12.58 -15.20
CA LEU A 379 -30.97 13.66 -15.49
C LEU A 379 -31.38 14.93 -14.74
N ALA A 380 -30.41 15.58 -14.10
CA ALA A 380 -30.52 16.93 -13.59
C ALA A 380 -29.25 17.71 -13.97
N VAL A 381 -29.31 19.03 -14.09
CA VAL A 381 -28.09 19.84 -14.29
C VAL A 381 -27.49 20.25 -12.95
N GLU A 382 -28.32 20.68 -11.98
CA GLU A 382 -27.87 21.10 -10.66
C GLU A 382 -27.84 19.90 -9.70
N GLN A 383 -28.97 19.55 -9.07
CA GLN A 383 -29.04 18.48 -8.08
C GLN A 383 -30.06 17.40 -8.48
N ILE A 384 -29.73 16.14 -8.21
CA ILE A 384 -30.72 15.06 -8.12
C ILE A 384 -30.75 14.53 -6.69
N GLU A 385 -31.95 14.43 -6.12
CA GLU A 385 -32.21 13.81 -4.82
C GLU A 385 -33.14 12.62 -5.01
N ILE A 386 -32.68 11.43 -4.68
CA ILE A 386 -33.44 10.19 -4.81
C ILE A 386 -33.62 9.56 -3.44
N THR A 387 -34.86 9.36 -3.04
CA THR A 387 -35.24 8.54 -1.88
C THR A 387 -36.02 7.32 -2.35
N ALA A 388 -35.45 6.13 -2.17
CA ALA A 388 -36.06 4.86 -2.53
C ALA A 388 -35.88 3.80 -1.44
N GLN A 389 -36.60 2.69 -1.51
CA GLN A 389 -36.22 1.47 -0.80
C GLN A 389 -35.31 0.64 -1.69
N GLN A 390 -35.78 0.35 -2.91
CA GLN A 390 -35.05 -0.35 -3.94
C GLN A 390 -34.87 0.56 -5.15
N LEU A 391 -33.61 0.83 -5.48
CA LEU A 391 -33.21 1.53 -6.70
C LEU A 391 -32.50 0.54 -7.60
N ASP A 392 -33.14 0.21 -8.72
CA ASP A 392 -32.55 -0.59 -9.77
C ASP A 392 -32.13 0.30 -10.95
N ASN A 393 -30.84 0.56 -11.05
CA ASN A 393 -30.19 1.33 -12.10
C ASN A 393 -29.41 0.43 -13.07
N GLN A 394 -29.75 -0.86 -13.18
CA GLN A 394 -29.01 -1.76 -14.06
C GLN A 394 -29.07 -1.30 -15.52
N THR A 395 -27.93 -1.10 -16.18
CA THR A 395 -27.84 -0.50 -17.53
C THR A 395 -28.44 0.91 -17.68
N GLY A 396 -28.81 1.55 -16.56
CA GLY A 396 -29.38 2.89 -16.51
C GLY A 396 -28.33 3.98 -16.31
N LEU A 397 -28.75 5.23 -16.46
CA LEU A 397 -27.94 6.42 -16.22
C LEU A 397 -28.62 7.33 -15.20
N ILE A 398 -27.87 7.69 -14.16
CA ILE A 398 -28.18 8.77 -13.24
C ILE A 398 -27.06 9.81 -13.36
N GLN A 399 -27.42 11.04 -13.72
CA GLN A 399 -26.42 12.09 -13.93
C GLN A 399 -26.87 13.46 -13.40
N SER A 400 -25.98 14.14 -12.67
CA SER A 400 -26.17 15.51 -12.18
C SER A 400 -24.85 16.22 -11.86
N ASN A 401 -24.89 17.47 -11.39
CA ASN A 401 -23.71 18.07 -10.74
C ASN A 401 -23.59 17.59 -9.28
N GLN A 402 -24.70 17.55 -8.53
CA GLN A 402 -24.80 16.95 -7.20
C GLN A 402 -25.82 15.81 -7.17
N ALA A 403 -25.43 14.63 -6.71
CA ALA A 403 -26.30 13.47 -6.57
C ALA A 403 -26.39 13.03 -5.11
N ASN A 404 -27.58 13.17 -4.51
CA ASN A 404 -27.89 12.70 -3.17
C ASN A 404 -28.81 11.49 -3.29
N ILE A 405 -28.30 10.28 -3.07
CA ILE A 405 -29.05 9.02 -3.26
C ILE A 405 -29.17 8.32 -1.92
N THR A 406 -30.40 8.16 -1.42
CA THR A 406 -30.71 7.44 -0.19
C THR A 406 -31.62 6.25 -0.50
N THR A 407 -31.11 5.04 -0.25
CA THR A 407 -31.83 3.79 -0.53
C THR A 407 -31.69 2.77 0.61
N GLN A 408 -32.50 1.72 0.61
CA GLN A 408 -32.14 0.49 1.35
C GLN A 408 -31.17 -0.35 0.52
N GLN A 409 -31.51 -0.58 -0.74
CA GLN A 409 -30.73 -1.34 -1.71
C GLN A 409 -30.54 -0.51 -2.98
N LEU A 410 -29.30 -0.46 -3.47
CA LEU A 410 -28.94 0.14 -4.76
C LEU A 410 -28.28 -0.92 -5.63
N ASP A 411 -28.92 -1.26 -6.75
CA ASP A 411 -28.35 -2.09 -7.80
C ASP A 411 -27.91 -1.19 -8.97
N ASN A 412 -26.60 -1.04 -9.14
CA ASN A 412 -25.96 -0.29 -10.22
C ASN A 412 -25.17 -1.23 -11.16
N ARG A 413 -25.53 -2.51 -11.25
CA ARG A 413 -24.81 -3.47 -12.11
C ARG A 413 -24.98 -3.10 -13.60
N ALA A 414 -23.86 -2.97 -14.31
CA ALA A 414 -23.76 -2.36 -15.64
C ALA A 414 -24.39 -0.94 -15.77
N GLY A 415 -24.70 -0.30 -14.65
CA GLY A 415 -25.27 1.05 -14.58
C GLY A 415 -24.20 2.13 -14.46
N ILE A 416 -24.61 3.38 -14.69
CA ILE A 416 -23.76 4.56 -14.56
C ILE A 416 -24.41 5.53 -13.57
N ILE A 417 -23.64 5.91 -12.55
CA ILE A 417 -23.93 7.07 -11.70
C ILE A 417 -22.78 8.06 -11.90
N LYS A 418 -23.08 9.25 -12.41
CA LYS A 418 -22.08 10.27 -12.71
C LYS A 418 -22.45 11.62 -12.12
N ALA A 419 -21.58 12.18 -11.30
CA ALA A 419 -21.77 13.53 -10.77
C ALA A 419 -20.46 14.32 -10.65
N THR A 420 -20.53 15.59 -10.24
CA THR A 420 -19.37 16.28 -9.67
C THR A 420 -19.23 15.91 -8.19
N GLN A 421 -20.33 15.90 -7.45
CA GLN A 421 -20.42 15.39 -6.08
C GLN A 421 -21.50 14.30 -6.01
N ALA A 422 -21.16 13.12 -5.50
CA ALA A 422 -22.11 12.04 -5.26
C ALA A 422 -22.06 11.61 -3.79
N ASP A 423 -23.15 11.81 -3.06
CA ASP A 423 -23.35 11.33 -1.70
C ASP A 423 -24.39 10.19 -1.75
N ILE A 424 -23.93 8.95 -1.59
CA ILE A 424 -24.72 7.72 -1.74
C ILE A 424 -24.81 7.00 -0.40
N THR A 425 -26.03 6.83 0.10
CA THR A 425 -26.33 6.07 1.32
C THR A 425 -27.24 4.90 0.99
N ALA A 426 -26.76 3.67 1.14
CA ALA A 426 -27.56 2.46 0.97
C ALA A 426 -27.59 1.67 2.28
N GLN A 427 -28.74 1.61 2.95
CA GLN A 427 -28.86 1.10 4.32
C GLN A 427 -28.59 -0.41 4.46
N GLN A 428 -28.61 -1.17 3.36
CA GLN A 428 -28.32 -2.61 3.35
C GLN A 428 -27.15 -2.94 2.43
N GLN A 429 -27.23 -2.56 1.16
CA GLN A 429 -26.24 -2.95 0.16
C GLN A 429 -26.20 -1.97 -1.03
N LEU A 430 -24.99 -1.72 -1.52
CA LEU A 430 -24.72 -1.12 -2.83
C LEU A 430 -24.02 -2.15 -3.72
N ASP A 431 -24.68 -2.54 -4.81
CA ASP A 431 -24.13 -3.45 -5.82
C ASP A 431 -23.68 -2.69 -7.07
N ASN A 432 -22.36 -2.53 -7.23
CA ASN A 432 -21.70 -1.96 -8.41
C ASN A 432 -20.89 -3.04 -9.15
N GLN A 433 -21.25 -4.32 -9.07
CA GLN A 433 -20.53 -5.37 -9.79
C GLN A 433 -20.73 -5.26 -11.29
N ALA A 434 -19.70 -5.55 -12.09
CA ALA A 434 -19.86 -5.61 -13.55
C ALA A 434 -20.70 -6.82 -13.99
N THR A 435 -21.54 -6.64 -15.00
CA THR A 435 -22.29 -7.74 -15.65
C THR A 435 -21.93 -7.79 -17.14
N GLY A 436 -21.23 -8.85 -17.55
CA GLY A 436 -20.83 -9.04 -18.95
C GLY A 436 -19.72 -8.08 -19.42
N GLN A 437 -19.84 -7.56 -20.65
CA GLN A 437 -18.85 -6.65 -21.25
C GLN A 437 -19.08 -5.18 -20.87
N THR A 438 -20.30 -4.84 -20.47
CA THR A 438 -20.68 -3.52 -19.98
C THR A 438 -20.23 -3.38 -18.52
N GLY A 439 -19.28 -2.48 -18.27
CA GLY A 439 -18.80 -2.20 -16.92
C GLY A 439 -19.84 -1.45 -16.09
N SER A 440 -19.69 -1.50 -14.77
CA SER A 440 -20.45 -0.69 -13.81
C SER A 440 -19.62 0.49 -13.37
N LEU A 441 -20.22 1.67 -13.28
CA LEU A 441 -19.48 2.90 -13.01
C LEU A 441 -20.18 3.78 -11.97
N ILE A 442 -19.41 4.18 -10.96
CA ILE A 442 -19.73 5.33 -10.11
C ILE A 442 -18.57 6.31 -10.24
N GLN A 443 -18.86 7.48 -10.83
CA GLN A 443 -17.87 8.51 -11.11
C GLN A 443 -18.28 9.85 -10.49
N ALA A 444 -17.42 10.43 -9.64
CA ALA A 444 -17.61 11.78 -9.14
C ALA A 444 -16.29 12.49 -8.83
N ALA A 445 -16.22 13.83 -8.89
CA ALA A 445 -15.04 14.51 -8.35
C ALA A 445 -14.92 14.27 -6.84
N THR A 446 -16.03 14.39 -6.12
CA THR A 446 -16.16 14.02 -4.70
C THR A 446 -17.17 12.87 -4.57
N LEU A 447 -16.71 11.71 -4.13
CA LEU A 447 -17.54 10.53 -3.92
C LEU A 447 -17.63 10.21 -2.42
N ARG A 448 -18.85 10.17 -1.87
CA ARG A 448 -19.10 9.64 -0.52
C ARG A 448 -20.05 8.46 -0.61
N ILE A 449 -19.64 7.32 -0.06
CA ILE A 449 -20.45 6.10 0.00
C ILE A 449 -20.58 5.68 1.45
N SER A 450 -21.81 5.45 1.90
CA SER A 450 -22.12 4.87 3.21
C SER A 450 -23.05 3.67 3.04
N THR A 451 -22.56 2.46 3.27
CA THR A 451 -23.36 1.23 3.14
C THR A 451 -22.78 0.08 3.95
N PRO A 452 -23.57 -0.81 4.58
CA PRO A 452 -23.00 -1.99 5.25
C PRO A 452 -22.23 -2.90 4.30
N ILE A 453 -22.71 -3.09 3.06
CA ILE A 453 -22.09 -3.98 2.07
C ILE A 453 -21.88 -3.23 0.76
N LEU A 454 -20.62 -3.12 0.34
CA LEU A 454 -20.22 -2.56 -0.97
C LEU A 454 -19.68 -3.67 -1.87
N LEU A 455 -20.40 -3.98 -2.95
CA LEU A 455 -19.98 -4.94 -3.97
C LEU A 455 -19.45 -4.17 -5.19
N ASN A 456 -18.16 -4.30 -5.50
CA ASN A 456 -17.49 -3.63 -6.64
C ASN A 456 -16.71 -4.62 -7.50
N GLN A 457 -17.13 -5.90 -7.49
CA GLN A 457 -16.40 -6.98 -8.15
C GLN A 457 -16.42 -6.86 -9.67
N GLN A 458 -15.40 -7.42 -10.33
CA GLN A 458 -15.27 -7.50 -11.79
C GLN A 458 -15.19 -6.13 -12.50
N THR A 459 -14.97 -5.04 -11.76
CA THR A 459 -14.89 -3.67 -12.30
C THR A 459 -13.46 -3.16 -12.55
N LYS A 460 -12.44 -4.02 -12.44
CA LYS A 460 -11.05 -3.64 -12.72
C LYS A 460 -10.89 -3.07 -14.14
N ALA A 461 -10.19 -1.95 -14.28
CA ALA A 461 -9.98 -1.27 -15.56
C ALA A 461 -9.34 -2.20 -16.61
N LYS A 462 -9.88 -2.16 -17.83
CA LYS A 462 -9.36 -2.94 -18.98
C LYS A 462 -8.36 -2.15 -19.85
N ASN A 463 -8.33 -0.83 -19.68
CA ASN A 463 -7.49 0.12 -20.43
C ASN A 463 -6.75 1.03 -19.44
N GLU A 464 -5.75 1.79 -19.93
CA GLU A 464 -4.99 2.74 -19.11
C GLU A 464 -5.86 3.80 -18.41
N THR A 465 -6.93 4.24 -19.08
CA THR A 465 -7.94 5.12 -18.49
C THR A 465 -9.08 4.26 -17.95
N PRO A 466 -9.33 4.28 -16.63
CA PRO A 466 -10.46 3.54 -16.05
C PRO A 466 -11.79 4.06 -16.59
N THR A 467 -12.66 3.14 -17.03
CA THR A 467 -14.02 3.44 -17.50
C THR A 467 -15.09 2.69 -16.70
N GLN A 468 -14.69 1.97 -15.66
CA GLN A 468 -15.54 1.18 -14.77
C GLN A 468 -14.94 1.16 -13.35
N GLY A 469 -15.74 0.75 -12.39
CA GLY A 469 -15.42 0.73 -10.97
C GLY A 469 -15.80 2.02 -10.28
N LEU A 470 -15.04 2.37 -9.25
CA LEU A 470 -15.19 3.63 -8.52
C LEU A 470 -14.13 4.60 -9.00
N ILE A 471 -14.53 5.75 -9.53
CA ILE A 471 -13.60 6.75 -10.08
C ILE A 471 -13.87 8.10 -9.39
N ALA A 472 -12.85 8.66 -8.74
CA ALA A 472 -13.00 9.97 -8.12
C ALA A 472 -11.74 10.84 -8.05
N ASN A 473 -11.88 12.12 -7.70
CA ASN A 473 -10.74 12.90 -7.22
C ASN A 473 -10.52 12.66 -5.74
N THR A 474 -11.58 12.79 -4.94
CA THR A 474 -11.59 12.45 -3.53
C THR A 474 -12.72 11.48 -3.23
N SER A 475 -12.45 10.44 -2.46
CA SER A 475 -13.42 9.42 -2.09
C SER A 475 -13.43 9.20 -0.58
N GLU A 476 -14.62 9.20 0.03
CA GLU A 476 -14.87 8.79 1.41
C GLU A 476 -15.81 7.58 1.41
N ILE A 477 -15.32 6.42 1.81
CA ILE A 477 -16.10 5.16 1.82
C ILE A 477 -16.25 4.70 3.25
N LYS A 478 -17.48 4.50 3.71
CA LYS A 478 -17.83 3.96 5.02
C LYS A 478 -18.64 2.69 4.83
N THR A 479 -18.07 1.55 5.23
CA THR A 479 -18.73 0.25 5.05
C THR A 479 -18.33 -0.78 6.09
N ASP A 480 -19.13 -1.82 6.29
CA ASP A 480 -18.73 -2.96 7.10
C ASP A 480 -17.91 -3.95 6.27
N GLN A 481 -18.38 -4.24 5.06
CA GLN A 481 -17.77 -5.20 4.16
C GLN A 481 -17.63 -4.63 2.75
N TRP A 482 -16.40 -4.62 2.24
CA TRP A 482 -16.11 -4.23 0.87
C TRP A 482 -15.57 -5.43 0.09
N PHE A 483 -16.30 -5.82 -0.95
CA PHE A 483 -15.94 -6.89 -1.88
C PHE A 483 -15.48 -6.29 -3.22
N ASN A 484 -14.17 -6.27 -3.44
CA ASN A 484 -13.50 -5.68 -4.60
C ASN A 484 -12.74 -6.74 -5.43
N GLN A 485 -13.22 -7.99 -5.45
CA GLN A 485 -12.56 -9.06 -6.21
C GLN A 485 -12.55 -8.76 -7.71
N SER A 486 -11.37 -8.71 -8.32
CA SER A 486 -11.19 -8.20 -9.69
C SER A 486 -11.88 -6.84 -9.92
N GLY A 487 -12.02 -6.04 -8.86
CA GLY A 487 -12.64 -4.72 -8.88
C GLY A 487 -11.62 -3.59 -8.95
N GLY A 488 -12.07 -2.39 -9.28
CA GLY A 488 -11.23 -1.21 -9.41
C GLY A 488 -11.76 0.00 -8.65
N ALA A 489 -10.89 0.64 -7.88
CA ALA A 489 -11.13 1.95 -7.29
C ALA A 489 -9.94 2.87 -7.57
N TYR A 490 -10.22 3.98 -8.26
CA TYR A 490 -9.24 4.85 -8.91
C TYR A 490 -9.44 6.30 -8.47
N VAL A 491 -8.53 6.81 -7.64
CA VAL A 491 -8.70 8.11 -6.99
C VAL A 491 -7.52 9.05 -7.27
N SER A 492 -7.78 10.27 -7.73
CA SER A 492 -6.71 11.17 -8.19
C SER A 492 -6.09 12.07 -7.09
N GLN A 493 -6.71 12.19 -5.92
CA GLN A 493 -6.21 12.98 -4.79
C GLN A 493 -6.22 12.20 -3.48
N ALA A 494 -7.38 11.83 -2.95
CA ALA A 494 -7.46 11.23 -1.62
C ALA A 494 -8.55 10.15 -1.54
N LEU A 495 -8.14 8.91 -1.25
CA LEU A 495 -9.04 7.82 -0.93
C LEU A 495 -9.01 7.59 0.58
N ASN A 496 -10.14 7.81 1.25
CA ASN A 496 -10.33 7.55 2.68
C ASN A 496 -11.42 6.49 2.85
N ALA A 497 -11.04 5.27 3.22
CA ALA A 497 -11.95 4.17 3.44
C ALA A 497 -11.94 3.74 4.91
N THR A 498 -13.11 3.79 5.56
CA THR A 498 -13.35 3.17 6.85
C THR A 498 -14.14 1.87 6.63
N VAL A 499 -13.48 0.73 6.80
CA VAL A 499 -14.07 -0.61 6.62
C VAL A 499 -14.05 -1.35 7.95
N THR A 500 -15.20 -1.69 8.53
CA THR A 500 -15.24 -2.13 9.94
C THR A 500 -15.03 -3.64 10.14
N LYS A 501 -15.28 -4.49 9.13
CA LYS A 501 -15.19 -5.96 9.26
C LYS A 501 -14.25 -6.61 8.23
N LEU A 502 -14.53 -6.48 6.94
CA LEU A 502 -13.82 -7.22 5.89
C LEU A 502 -13.59 -6.35 4.66
N PHE A 503 -12.36 -6.28 4.18
CA PHE A 503 -12.05 -5.82 2.83
C PHE A 503 -11.40 -6.96 2.05
N ASN A 504 -12.10 -7.44 1.02
CA ASN A 504 -11.60 -8.45 0.10
C ASN A 504 -11.20 -7.78 -1.23
N ASN A 505 -9.90 -7.64 -1.46
CA ASN A 505 -9.30 -7.03 -2.65
C ASN A 505 -8.62 -8.08 -3.56
N GLN A 506 -9.07 -9.34 -3.55
CA GLN A 506 -8.43 -10.39 -4.34
C GLN A 506 -8.41 -10.04 -5.84
N GLN A 507 -7.22 -10.03 -6.46
CA GLN A 507 -7.00 -9.60 -7.85
C GLN A 507 -7.51 -8.18 -8.20
N GLY A 508 -7.95 -7.41 -7.21
CA GLY A 508 -8.49 -6.07 -7.34
C GLY A 508 -7.41 -4.99 -7.33
N GLU A 509 -7.83 -3.76 -7.60
CA GLU A 509 -6.98 -2.57 -7.60
C GLU A 509 -7.58 -1.46 -6.74
N LEU A 510 -6.74 -0.93 -5.86
CA LEU A 510 -7.00 0.26 -5.05
C LEU A 510 -5.87 1.26 -5.29
N LEU A 511 -6.11 2.26 -6.14
CA LEU A 511 -5.07 3.19 -6.59
C LEU A 511 -5.42 4.63 -6.18
N SER A 512 -4.49 5.31 -5.52
CA SER A 512 -4.56 6.75 -5.26
C SER A 512 -3.32 7.47 -5.79
N LEU A 513 -3.50 8.63 -6.45
CA LEU A 513 -2.36 9.43 -6.94
C LEU A 513 -1.73 10.34 -5.87
N ASN A 514 -2.28 10.44 -4.66
CA ASN A 514 -1.66 11.25 -3.60
C ASN A 514 -1.82 10.64 -2.18
N THR A 515 -3.02 10.43 -1.65
CA THR A 515 -3.18 9.77 -0.34
C THR A 515 -4.15 8.61 -0.37
N LEU A 516 -3.79 7.51 0.29
CA LEU A 516 -4.65 6.34 0.50
C LEU A 516 -4.69 6.02 2.00
N THR A 517 -5.88 6.09 2.59
CA THR A 517 -6.14 5.66 3.96
C THR A 517 -7.18 4.55 3.94
N LEU A 518 -6.86 3.42 4.56
CA LEU A 518 -7.78 2.32 4.79
C LEU A 518 -7.70 1.92 6.27
N GLN A 519 -8.80 2.06 7.00
CA GLN A 519 -8.83 1.87 8.45
C GLN A 519 -10.10 1.17 8.93
N GLY A 520 -10.04 0.51 10.07
CA GLY A 520 -11.23 0.13 10.82
C GLY A 520 -10.94 -0.74 12.04
N ASN A 521 -11.68 -0.51 13.12
CA ASN A 521 -11.45 -1.11 14.45
C ASN A 521 -11.31 -2.65 14.46
N HIS A 522 -11.91 -3.34 13.48
CA HIS A 522 -11.84 -4.80 13.35
C HIS A 522 -11.56 -5.26 11.92
N LEU A 523 -10.87 -4.44 11.12
CA LEU A 523 -10.67 -4.69 9.70
C LEU A 523 -9.78 -5.92 9.43
N LEU A 524 -10.36 -6.94 8.80
CA LEU A 524 -9.63 -8.01 8.14
C LEU A 524 -9.43 -7.63 6.66
N LEU A 525 -8.18 -7.54 6.22
CA LEU A 525 -7.82 -7.29 4.83
C LEU A 525 -7.34 -8.59 4.16
N ASP A 526 -7.97 -8.99 3.06
CA ASP A 526 -7.44 -10.00 2.13
C ASP A 526 -7.05 -9.34 0.81
N ASN A 527 -5.74 -9.30 0.50
CA ASN A 527 -5.21 -8.67 -0.71
C ASN A 527 -4.51 -9.67 -1.65
N ARG A 528 -4.92 -10.96 -1.66
CA ARG A 528 -4.29 -11.98 -2.52
C ARG A 528 -4.30 -11.57 -4.00
N GLU A 529 -3.11 -11.50 -4.61
CA GLU A 529 -2.90 -11.03 -6.00
C GLU A 529 -3.49 -9.63 -6.30
N GLY A 530 -3.90 -8.89 -5.28
CA GLY A 530 -4.42 -7.54 -5.39
C GLY A 530 -3.32 -6.48 -5.33
N VAL A 531 -3.67 -5.27 -5.76
CA VAL A 531 -2.78 -4.10 -5.74
C VAL A 531 -3.39 -3.01 -4.86
N ILE A 532 -2.60 -2.51 -3.91
CA ILE A 532 -2.89 -1.31 -3.13
C ILE A 532 -1.73 -0.34 -3.36
N GLU A 533 -1.98 0.79 -4.03
CA GLU A 533 -0.93 1.75 -4.40
C GLU A 533 -1.34 3.18 -4.06
N SER A 534 -0.42 3.89 -3.42
CA SER A 534 -0.48 5.35 -3.26
C SER A 534 0.77 5.99 -3.88
N ARG A 535 0.60 6.96 -4.79
CA ARG A 535 1.72 7.78 -5.29
C ARG A 535 2.16 8.89 -4.32
N GLY A 536 1.53 8.96 -3.14
CA GLY A 536 2.05 9.71 -2.01
C GLY A 536 1.93 8.86 -0.74
N ASN A 537 1.26 9.36 0.30
CA ASN A 537 1.21 8.70 1.59
C ASN A 537 0.21 7.52 1.60
N LEU A 538 0.58 6.44 2.28
CA LEU A 538 -0.25 5.27 2.53
C LEU A 538 -0.48 5.12 4.04
N THR A 539 -1.72 4.96 4.46
CA THR A 539 -2.09 4.64 5.84
C THR A 539 -2.98 3.41 5.86
N LEU A 540 -2.55 2.36 6.57
CA LEU A 540 -3.33 1.14 6.79
C LEU A 540 -3.48 0.92 8.29
N ASP A 541 -4.71 0.76 8.77
CA ASP A 541 -5.01 0.45 10.17
C ASP A 541 -5.93 -0.78 10.22
N LEU A 542 -5.35 -1.92 10.59
CA LEU A 542 -5.90 -3.25 10.37
C LEU A 542 -5.96 -4.03 11.68
N LYS A 543 -7.00 -4.85 11.86
CA LYS A 543 -6.98 -5.90 12.88
C LYS A 543 -6.10 -7.06 12.42
N GLN A 544 -6.30 -7.52 11.19
CA GLN A 544 -5.59 -8.66 10.61
C GLN A 544 -5.34 -8.41 9.12
N TRP A 545 -4.16 -8.80 8.65
CA TRP A 545 -3.82 -8.79 7.24
C TRP A 545 -3.58 -10.22 6.75
N GLU A 546 -4.46 -10.71 5.89
CA GLU A 546 -4.33 -11.96 5.16
C GLU A 546 -3.85 -11.68 3.73
N ASN A 547 -2.89 -12.45 3.22
CA ASN A 547 -2.36 -12.35 1.85
C ASN A 547 -2.01 -10.91 1.41
N ILE A 548 -0.73 -10.55 1.50
CA ILE A 548 -0.29 -9.15 1.40
C ILE A 548 -0.47 -8.57 0.00
N GLY A 549 -0.32 -9.38 -1.04
CA GLY A 549 -0.40 -8.92 -2.43
C GLY A 549 0.68 -7.90 -2.76
N GLN A 550 0.40 -7.00 -3.71
CA GLN A 550 1.29 -5.89 -4.02
C GLN A 550 0.84 -4.63 -3.27
N VAL A 551 1.78 -4.04 -2.52
CA VAL A 551 1.55 -2.81 -1.77
C VAL A 551 2.67 -1.83 -2.04
N LYS A 552 2.32 -0.62 -2.48
CA LYS A 552 3.29 0.40 -2.89
C LYS A 552 2.94 1.78 -2.35
N SER A 553 3.96 2.49 -1.87
CA SER A 553 3.89 3.92 -1.55
C SER A 553 5.10 4.64 -2.13
N ALA A 554 4.88 5.68 -2.92
CA ALA A 554 5.95 6.54 -3.43
C ALA A 554 6.41 7.62 -2.41
N ALA A 555 5.81 7.65 -1.22
CA ALA A 555 6.21 8.52 -0.10
C ALA A 555 6.21 7.71 1.21
N ASN A 556 5.52 8.19 2.26
CA ASN A 556 5.51 7.52 3.56
C ASN A 556 4.38 6.48 3.65
N ALA A 557 4.66 5.36 4.29
CA ALA A 557 3.67 4.35 4.67
C ALA A 557 3.59 4.23 6.20
N ASN A 558 2.39 4.39 6.75
CA ASN A 558 2.08 4.13 8.16
C ASN A 558 1.13 2.94 8.24
N ILE A 559 1.58 1.83 8.82
CA ILE A 559 0.83 0.58 8.87
C ILE A 559 0.72 0.14 10.33
N THR A 560 -0.51 -0.01 10.82
CA THR A 560 -0.82 -0.52 12.15
C THR A 560 -1.57 -1.84 12.01
N ILE A 561 -1.15 -2.85 12.78
CA ILE A 561 -1.76 -4.19 12.81
C ILE A 561 -1.96 -4.61 14.26
N HIS A 562 -3.22 -4.85 14.64
CA HIS A 562 -3.59 -5.13 16.04
C HIS A 562 -3.43 -6.60 16.48
N ASN A 563 -2.84 -7.44 15.65
CA ASN A 563 -2.60 -8.87 15.89
C ASN A 563 -1.17 -9.24 15.44
N ASP A 564 -0.87 -10.54 15.40
CA ASP A 564 0.35 -11.04 14.78
C ASP A 564 0.39 -10.73 13.28
N PHE A 565 1.59 -10.39 12.79
CA PHE A 565 1.84 -10.09 11.40
C PHE A 565 3.04 -10.86 10.86
N ARG A 566 2.81 -11.66 9.82
CA ARG A 566 3.85 -12.34 9.05
C ARG A 566 3.98 -11.66 7.69
N LEU A 567 5.12 -11.02 7.45
CA LEU A 567 5.43 -10.35 6.18
C LEU A 567 6.15 -11.31 5.23
N ASP A 568 5.44 -11.90 4.28
CA ASP A 568 6.00 -12.83 3.28
C ASP A 568 6.32 -12.19 1.93
N THR A 569 5.68 -11.06 1.62
CA THR A 569 5.83 -10.31 0.37
C THR A 569 6.35 -8.91 0.69
N PRO A 570 7.40 -8.42 0.01
CA PRO A 570 8.01 -7.14 0.37
C PRO A 570 7.07 -5.97 0.07
N LEU A 571 7.01 -5.03 1.01
CA LEU A 571 6.34 -3.74 0.81
C LEU A 571 7.29 -2.81 0.05
N THR A 572 6.81 -2.11 -0.98
CA THR A 572 7.62 -1.11 -1.69
C THR A 572 7.30 0.28 -1.14
N VAL A 573 8.25 0.90 -0.43
CA VAL A 573 8.10 2.22 0.17
C VAL A 573 9.32 3.08 -0.12
N ASP A 574 9.13 4.16 -0.88
CA ASP A 574 10.23 4.98 -1.38
C ASP A 574 10.84 5.90 -0.30
N ASP A 575 10.07 6.35 0.71
CA ASP A 575 10.57 7.23 1.78
C ASP A 575 10.63 6.52 3.14
N LYS A 576 9.63 6.70 4.01
CA LYS A 576 9.60 6.16 5.38
C LYS A 576 8.49 5.13 5.54
N LEU A 577 8.84 3.95 6.05
CA LEU A 577 7.89 2.98 6.57
C LEU A 577 7.86 3.07 8.10
N THR A 578 6.66 3.29 8.66
CA THR A 578 6.35 3.06 10.07
C THR A 578 5.39 1.89 10.17
N LEU A 579 5.85 0.80 10.79
CA LEU A 579 5.08 -0.43 11.00
C LEU A 579 4.90 -0.66 12.49
N THR A 580 3.66 -0.63 12.97
CA THR A 580 3.30 -0.95 14.35
C THR A 580 2.51 -2.25 14.35
N VAL A 581 2.96 -3.23 15.14
CA VAL A 581 2.29 -4.53 15.29
C VAL A 581 2.09 -4.77 16.78
N ASP A 582 0.85 -4.93 17.25
CA ASP A 582 0.58 -5.00 18.70
C ASP A 582 1.24 -6.22 19.36
N ASN A 583 1.37 -7.34 18.62
CA ASN A 583 1.88 -8.61 19.12
C ASN A 583 3.21 -9.02 18.43
N HIS A 584 3.22 -10.14 17.71
CA HIS A 584 4.42 -10.70 17.08
C HIS A 584 4.54 -10.27 15.61
N PHE A 585 5.69 -9.71 15.23
CA PHE A 585 6.06 -9.41 13.86
C PHE A 585 7.13 -10.38 13.35
N SER A 586 6.85 -11.13 12.28
CA SER A 586 7.81 -12.03 11.64
C SER A 586 8.07 -11.57 10.19
N ASN A 587 9.29 -11.09 9.92
CA ASN A 587 9.72 -10.67 8.59
C ASN A 587 10.29 -11.85 7.81
N GLN A 588 9.66 -12.26 6.71
CA GLN A 588 10.07 -13.45 5.94
C GLN A 588 10.59 -13.08 4.55
N THR A 589 10.94 -11.80 4.37
CA THR A 589 11.31 -11.22 3.08
C THR A 589 12.41 -10.17 3.24
N GLN A 590 12.78 -9.55 2.11
CA GLN A 590 13.71 -8.43 2.08
C GLN A 590 12.93 -7.12 2.12
N LEU A 591 12.72 -6.58 3.33
CA LEU A 591 12.08 -5.30 3.53
C LEU A 591 13.14 -4.18 3.51
N VAL A 592 13.28 -3.58 2.33
CA VAL A 592 14.22 -2.49 2.08
C VAL A 592 13.44 -1.22 1.74
N THR A 593 13.63 -0.16 2.50
CA THR A 593 12.98 1.15 2.28
C THR A 593 13.99 2.25 1.98
N GLY A 594 13.56 3.36 1.38
CA GLY A 594 14.48 4.39 0.90
C GLY A 594 15.18 5.18 2.02
N LYS A 595 14.43 5.94 2.83
CA LYS A 595 15.01 6.85 3.85
C LYS A 595 14.97 6.27 5.26
N ALA A 596 13.85 5.70 5.67
CA ALA A 596 13.71 5.22 7.04
C ALA A 596 12.80 4.01 7.17
N LEU A 597 13.15 3.15 8.11
CA LEU A 597 12.36 2.00 8.55
C LEU A 597 12.22 2.09 10.07
N ALA A 598 11.00 2.24 10.56
CA ALA A 598 10.67 2.24 11.98
C ALA A 598 9.66 1.14 12.27
N ILE A 599 10.04 0.16 13.09
CA ILE A 599 9.18 -0.97 13.45
C ILE A 599 9.01 -1.02 14.97
N THR A 600 7.77 -1.10 15.42
CA THR A 600 7.40 -1.29 16.82
C THR A 600 6.55 -2.56 16.95
N ALA A 601 6.97 -3.52 17.78
CA ALA A 601 6.17 -4.71 18.08
C ALA A 601 6.49 -5.32 19.44
N ALA A 602 5.60 -6.11 20.05
CA ALA A 602 5.93 -6.81 21.30
C ALA A 602 7.08 -7.81 21.12
N SER A 603 7.11 -8.52 19.98
CA SER A 603 8.28 -9.30 19.57
C SER A 603 8.53 -9.21 18.07
N ILE A 604 9.80 -9.23 17.67
CA ILE A 604 10.23 -9.18 16.27
C ILE A 604 11.09 -10.42 15.98
N GLU A 605 10.76 -11.12 14.89
CA GLU A 605 11.57 -12.19 14.31
C GLU A 605 12.05 -11.78 12.91
N ASN A 606 13.37 -11.80 12.71
CA ASN A 606 14.01 -11.66 11.41
C ASN A 606 14.86 -12.92 11.14
N PRO A 607 14.26 -13.99 10.60
CA PRO A 607 14.89 -15.29 10.38
C PRO A 607 15.92 -15.25 9.25
N GLN A 608 16.52 -16.40 8.97
CA GLN A 608 17.52 -16.56 7.91
C GLN A 608 16.97 -16.12 6.54
N SER A 609 17.82 -15.48 5.74
CA SER A 609 17.50 -14.92 4.40
C SER A 609 16.53 -13.73 4.37
N SER A 610 16.05 -13.26 5.53
CA SER A 610 15.28 -12.01 5.64
C SER A 610 16.18 -10.78 5.83
N GLU A 611 15.68 -9.61 5.43
CA GLU A 611 16.38 -8.32 5.57
C GLU A 611 15.43 -7.24 6.09
N LEU A 612 15.92 -6.43 7.03
CA LEU A 612 15.32 -5.17 7.48
C LEU A 612 16.35 -4.05 7.27
N SER A 613 16.16 -3.20 6.26
CA SER A 613 17.15 -2.15 5.98
C SER A 613 16.57 -0.85 5.39
N ALA A 614 17.22 0.26 5.72
CA ALA A 614 16.96 1.61 5.24
C ALA A 614 18.19 2.51 5.48
N GLN A 615 18.17 3.80 5.10
CA GLN A 615 19.23 4.71 5.57
C GLN A 615 19.22 4.83 7.11
N THR A 616 18.03 4.97 7.71
CA THR A 616 17.84 4.88 9.17
C THR A 616 16.92 3.72 9.50
N THR A 617 17.44 2.73 10.22
CA THR A 617 16.68 1.56 10.67
C THR A 617 16.50 1.65 12.18
N GLN A 618 15.25 1.70 12.65
CA GLN A 618 14.91 1.76 14.07
C GLN A 618 13.93 0.63 14.42
N LEU A 619 14.30 -0.21 15.38
CA LEU A 619 13.46 -1.29 15.89
C LEU A 619 13.19 -1.06 17.38
N THR A 620 11.94 -1.18 17.81
CA THR A 620 11.53 -1.06 19.21
C THR A 620 10.65 -2.26 19.59
N THR A 621 11.08 -3.05 20.57
CA THR A 621 10.38 -4.28 20.94
C THR A 621 10.72 -4.76 22.35
N ASP A 622 9.99 -5.74 22.90
CA ASP A 622 10.43 -6.41 24.12
C ASP A 622 11.45 -7.52 23.77
N SER A 623 11.22 -8.27 22.70
CA SER A 623 12.10 -9.37 22.28
C SER A 623 12.39 -9.32 20.78
N LEU A 624 13.67 -9.23 20.39
CA LEU A 624 14.13 -9.31 19.00
C LEU A 624 14.97 -10.57 18.80
N GLN A 625 14.54 -11.45 17.89
CA GLN A 625 15.32 -12.59 17.43
C GLN A 625 15.78 -12.35 15.98
N ASN A 626 17.09 -12.33 15.76
CA ASN A 626 17.68 -12.07 14.45
C ASN A 626 18.59 -13.22 14.00
N GLU A 627 18.25 -13.84 12.87
CA GLU A 627 19.09 -14.79 12.12
C GLU A 627 19.35 -14.29 10.68
N GLY A 628 18.70 -13.18 10.27
CA GLY A 628 18.83 -12.50 8.98
C GLY A 628 19.76 -11.28 9.01
N LEU A 629 19.48 -10.29 8.14
CA LEU A 629 20.22 -9.03 8.07
C LEU A 629 19.39 -7.86 8.61
N ILE A 630 20.00 -7.03 9.46
CA ILE A 630 19.52 -5.70 9.85
C ILE A 630 20.61 -4.70 9.50
N ASP A 631 20.36 -3.69 8.68
CA ASP A 631 21.40 -2.72 8.25
C ASP A 631 20.84 -1.30 8.06
N GLY A 632 21.75 -0.33 8.12
CA GLY A 632 21.50 1.06 7.74
C GLY A 632 22.75 1.93 7.76
N ILE A 633 22.58 3.24 7.53
CA ILE A 633 23.60 4.24 7.89
C ILE A 633 23.57 4.42 9.41
N LYS A 634 22.37 4.65 9.96
CA LYS A 634 22.13 4.59 11.40
C LYS A 634 21.20 3.43 11.71
N THR A 635 21.63 2.55 12.59
CA THR A 635 20.81 1.42 13.05
C THR A 635 20.64 1.55 14.56
N VAL A 636 19.38 1.62 15.00
CA VAL A 636 19.01 1.73 16.41
C VAL A 636 18.10 0.57 16.77
N ILE A 637 18.48 -0.21 17.77
CA ILE A 637 17.65 -1.28 18.32
C ILE A 637 17.39 -0.95 19.79
N VAL A 638 16.12 -0.89 20.16
CA VAL A 638 15.68 -0.78 21.56
C VAL A 638 14.87 -2.03 21.87
N ALA A 639 15.44 -2.91 22.67
CA ALA A 639 14.84 -4.18 23.08
C ALA A 639 14.90 -4.36 24.60
N HIS A 640 14.08 -5.23 25.19
CA HIS A 640 14.41 -5.78 26.51
C HIS A 640 15.40 -6.95 26.35
N GLN A 641 15.15 -7.86 25.40
CA GLN A 641 16.05 -8.95 25.01
C GLN A 641 16.34 -8.91 23.50
N LEU A 642 17.63 -8.98 23.13
CA LEU A 642 18.09 -9.15 21.75
C LEU A 642 18.85 -10.46 21.62
N ASP A 643 18.33 -11.38 20.81
CA ASP A 643 18.98 -12.64 20.44
C ASP A 643 19.43 -12.58 18.97
N ASN A 644 20.68 -12.20 18.74
CA ASN A 644 21.34 -12.32 17.45
C ASN A 644 21.99 -13.71 17.36
N LEU A 645 21.46 -14.58 16.52
CA LEU A 645 21.76 -16.01 16.52
C LEU A 645 22.31 -16.48 15.18
N GLY A 646 23.24 -17.44 15.19
CA GLY A 646 23.63 -18.18 13.99
C GLY A 646 24.15 -17.30 12.86
N SER A 647 23.36 -17.18 11.77
CA SER A 647 23.67 -16.35 10.60
C SER A 647 23.32 -14.86 10.75
N GLY A 648 22.85 -14.46 11.93
CA GLY A 648 22.39 -13.11 12.23
C GLY A 648 23.48 -12.05 12.03
N ARG A 649 23.14 -11.00 11.29
CA ARG A 649 24.00 -9.85 10.99
C ARG A 649 23.27 -8.55 11.33
N VAL A 650 23.90 -7.70 12.14
CA VAL A 650 23.40 -6.36 12.45
C VAL A 650 24.49 -5.34 12.16
N TYR A 651 24.21 -4.43 11.23
CA TYR A 651 25.16 -3.47 10.69
C TYR A 651 24.69 -2.01 10.82
N GLY A 652 25.65 -1.08 10.84
CA GLY A 652 25.40 0.37 10.80
C GLY A 652 26.68 1.16 10.54
N ASN A 653 26.63 2.42 10.10
CA ASN A 653 27.78 3.33 10.30
C ASN A 653 27.87 3.68 11.78
N HIS A 654 26.74 4.14 12.33
CA HIS A 654 26.48 4.20 13.75
C HIS A 654 25.48 3.09 14.09
N LEU A 655 25.94 2.06 14.80
CA LEU A 655 25.10 1.00 15.34
C LEU A 655 24.93 1.25 16.84
N ALA A 656 23.69 1.44 17.28
CA ALA A 656 23.35 1.66 18.67
C ALA A 656 22.30 0.63 19.13
N ILE A 657 22.58 -0.08 20.23
CA ILE A 657 21.71 -1.12 20.77
C ILE A 657 21.47 -0.85 22.25
N GLN A 658 20.20 -0.73 22.63
CA GLN A 658 19.72 -0.72 24.01
C GLN A 658 19.06 -2.07 24.31
N ALA A 659 19.57 -2.84 25.28
CA ALA A 659 18.96 -4.11 25.69
C ALA A 659 19.30 -4.53 27.13
N GLN A 660 18.32 -4.96 27.94
CA GLN A 660 18.64 -5.57 29.24
C GLN A 660 19.47 -6.84 29.08
N LYS A 661 19.17 -7.64 28.05
CA LYS A 661 19.93 -8.84 27.68
C LYS A 661 20.26 -8.83 26.19
N LEU A 662 21.54 -8.80 25.87
CA LEU A 662 22.07 -8.90 24.51
C LEU A 662 22.83 -10.22 24.35
N ASN A 663 22.28 -11.13 23.56
CA ASN A 663 22.86 -12.43 23.24
C ASN A 663 23.33 -12.42 21.78
N ASN A 664 24.64 -12.57 21.56
CA ASN A 664 25.25 -12.76 20.26
C ASN A 664 25.86 -14.17 20.25
N LEU A 665 25.04 -15.16 19.88
CA LEU A 665 25.32 -16.58 20.12
C LEU A 665 25.39 -17.36 18.81
N SER A 666 26.40 -18.21 18.67
CA SER A 666 26.42 -19.19 17.60
C SER A 666 25.19 -20.10 17.65
N LYS A 667 24.76 -20.57 16.50
CA LYS A 667 23.72 -21.58 16.36
C LYS A 667 24.14 -22.53 15.25
N GLN A 668 24.20 -23.82 15.57
CA GLN A 668 24.86 -24.82 14.72
C GLN A 668 26.33 -24.44 14.48
N ASP A 669 26.73 -24.18 13.24
CA ASP A 669 28.12 -23.87 12.85
C ASP A 669 28.33 -22.41 12.38
N ASN A 670 27.31 -21.56 12.50
CA ASN A 670 27.40 -20.16 12.11
C ASN A 670 27.47 -19.28 13.35
N ALA A 671 28.38 -18.31 13.30
CA ALA A 671 28.56 -17.36 14.36
C ALA A 671 28.03 -15.98 13.94
N PRO A 672 27.17 -15.33 14.74
CA PRO A 672 26.54 -14.09 14.37
C PRO A 672 27.50 -12.90 14.43
N THR A 673 27.13 -11.79 13.79
CA THR A 673 27.96 -10.57 13.74
C THR A 673 27.16 -9.32 14.09
N LEU A 674 27.68 -8.53 15.03
CA LEU A 674 27.31 -7.14 15.25
C LEU A 674 28.46 -6.27 14.76
N ALA A 675 28.26 -5.40 13.76
CA ALA A 675 29.34 -4.61 13.21
C ALA A 675 28.98 -3.15 12.86
N ALA A 676 29.81 -2.22 13.31
CA ALA A 676 29.72 -0.81 12.93
C ALA A 676 30.86 -0.39 11.99
N ARG A 677 30.56 0.48 11.02
CA ARG A 677 31.53 1.05 10.07
C ARG A 677 32.24 2.30 10.61
N GLU A 678 31.70 2.94 11.65
CA GLU A 678 32.29 4.14 12.26
C GLU A 678 32.22 4.12 13.79
N ARG A 679 31.06 3.76 14.37
CA ARG A 679 30.85 3.81 15.83
C ARG A 679 29.83 2.75 16.28
N LEU A 680 30.18 2.02 17.33
CA LEU A 680 29.33 1.03 17.98
C LEU A 680 29.04 1.44 19.43
N ASP A 681 27.75 1.55 19.79
CA ASP A 681 27.29 1.85 21.15
C ASP A 681 26.34 0.75 21.64
N LEU A 682 26.70 0.10 22.75
CA LEU A 682 25.90 -0.93 23.40
C LEU A 682 25.52 -0.46 24.81
N GLY A 683 24.26 -0.05 25.00
CA GLY A 683 23.66 0.19 26.30
C GLY A 683 22.96 -1.08 26.79
N VAL A 684 23.62 -1.84 27.66
CA VAL A 684 23.19 -3.19 28.00
C VAL A 684 23.29 -3.52 29.48
N GLY A 685 22.36 -4.32 29.98
CA GLY A 685 22.49 -4.98 31.29
C GLY A 685 23.52 -6.11 31.21
N THR A 686 23.15 -7.19 30.52
CA THR A 686 24.03 -8.34 30.26
C THR A 686 24.31 -8.51 28.77
N LEU A 687 25.58 -8.52 28.39
CA LEU A 687 26.06 -8.89 27.06
C LEU A 687 26.69 -10.28 27.11
N THR A 688 26.18 -11.21 26.30
CA THR A 688 26.73 -12.56 26.10
C THR A 688 27.20 -12.69 24.65
N ASN A 689 28.50 -12.88 24.42
CA ASN A 689 29.10 -13.06 23.10
C ASN A 689 29.86 -14.38 23.07
N TYR A 690 29.38 -15.38 22.31
CA TYR A 690 29.86 -16.75 22.41
C TYR A 690 30.25 -17.41 21.08
N ASP A 691 31.26 -18.28 21.16
CA ASP A 691 31.57 -19.31 20.15
C ASP A 691 31.77 -18.73 18.74
N HIS A 692 32.87 -17.99 18.56
CA HIS A 692 33.26 -17.28 17.33
C HIS A 692 32.36 -16.11 16.93
N ALA A 693 31.34 -15.78 17.73
CA ALA A 693 30.53 -14.59 17.50
C ALA A 693 31.40 -13.32 17.49
N LEU A 694 31.07 -12.40 16.59
CA LEU A 694 31.88 -11.22 16.32
C LEU A 694 31.13 -9.95 16.69
N ILE A 695 31.75 -9.13 17.53
CA ILE A 695 31.37 -7.74 17.78
C ILE A 695 32.50 -6.87 17.24
N LEU A 696 32.21 -6.01 16.26
CA LEU A 696 33.22 -5.26 15.51
C LEU A 696 32.85 -3.78 15.38
N SER A 697 33.81 -2.88 15.58
CA SER A 697 33.71 -1.49 15.15
C SER A 697 34.93 -1.06 14.32
N GLN A 698 34.69 -0.55 13.11
CA GLN A 698 35.74 0.07 12.28
C GLN A 698 36.24 1.42 12.81
N GLY A 699 35.58 1.98 13.84
CA GLY A 699 36.07 3.12 14.60
C GLY A 699 35.98 2.83 16.09
N ASP A 700 35.21 3.61 16.84
CA ASP A 700 35.16 3.49 18.29
C ASP A 700 34.06 2.51 18.76
N LEU A 701 34.28 1.87 19.90
CA LEU A 701 33.36 0.93 20.54
C LEU A 701 33.08 1.36 21.99
N PHE A 702 31.81 1.42 22.36
CA PHE A 702 31.35 1.81 23.70
C PHE A 702 30.37 0.77 24.24
N ILE A 703 30.60 0.28 25.46
CA ILE A 703 29.71 -0.59 26.22
C ILE A 703 29.42 0.08 27.56
N GLY A 704 28.14 0.32 27.84
CA GLY A 704 27.60 0.90 29.06
C GLY A 704 26.28 0.25 29.45
N GLY A 705 25.56 0.81 30.41
CA GLY A 705 24.29 0.28 30.91
C GLY A 705 23.06 0.74 30.12
N GLU A 706 23.14 1.90 29.48
CA GLU A 706 22.03 2.50 28.75
C GLU A 706 22.50 3.37 27.58
N LEU A 707 21.58 3.82 26.72
CA LEU A 707 21.81 4.79 25.66
C LEU A 707 21.21 6.16 26.04
N ASP A 708 21.94 7.24 25.75
CA ASP A 708 21.42 8.61 25.89
C ASP A 708 20.53 9.03 24.69
N ASN A 709 20.08 10.29 24.70
CA ASN A 709 19.26 10.86 23.60
C ASN A 709 19.99 10.91 22.23
N HIS A 710 21.32 10.91 22.22
CA HIS A 710 22.13 10.82 21.00
C HIS A 710 22.39 9.37 20.56
N HIS A 711 21.89 8.40 21.32
CA HIS A 711 22.12 6.96 21.17
C HIS A 711 23.57 6.57 21.49
N TYR A 712 24.21 7.30 22.40
CA TYR A 712 25.55 6.99 22.90
C TYR A 712 25.48 6.19 24.19
N ALA A 713 26.35 5.20 24.34
CA ALA A 713 26.39 4.37 25.53
C ALA A 713 26.84 5.17 26.76
N THR A 714 26.04 5.13 27.82
CA THR A 714 26.26 5.76 29.13
C THR A 714 25.97 4.76 30.24
N GLY A 715 26.19 5.16 31.50
CA GLY A 715 25.99 4.27 32.65
C GLY A 715 26.97 3.09 32.65
N GLN A 716 26.69 2.09 33.49
CA GLN A 716 27.51 0.89 33.68
C GLN A 716 26.67 -0.36 33.40
N ALA A 717 27.17 -1.26 32.55
CA ALA A 717 26.56 -2.57 32.33
C ALA A 717 26.67 -3.47 33.57
N ASP A 718 25.81 -4.47 33.71
CA ASP A 718 25.90 -5.44 34.81
C ASP A 718 26.98 -6.48 34.52
N PHE A 719 26.95 -7.07 33.32
CA PHE A 719 27.84 -8.16 32.97
C PHE A 719 28.17 -8.23 31.48
N VAL A 720 29.45 -8.29 31.16
CA VAL A 720 29.95 -8.59 29.82
C VAL A 720 30.63 -9.96 29.86
N ASP A 721 30.05 -10.94 29.19
CA ASP A 721 30.56 -12.30 29.03
C ASP A 721 31.01 -12.53 27.58
N ASN A 722 32.32 -12.62 27.38
CA ASN A 722 32.95 -12.92 26.10
C ASN A 722 33.63 -14.29 26.20
N GLY A 723 32.95 -15.31 25.71
CA GLY A 723 33.35 -16.71 25.86
C GLY A 723 33.69 -17.37 24.53
N SER A 724 34.96 -17.68 24.29
CA SER A 724 35.46 -18.19 22.99
C SER A 724 34.99 -17.36 21.78
N ALA A 725 34.89 -16.04 21.95
CA ALA A 725 34.36 -15.11 20.94
C ALA A 725 35.21 -13.83 20.85
N THR A 726 34.93 -12.98 19.86
CA THR A 726 35.75 -11.78 19.58
C THR A 726 34.96 -10.49 19.74
N ILE A 727 35.49 -9.57 20.56
CA ILE A 727 35.09 -8.16 20.63
C ILE A 727 36.25 -7.31 20.09
N GLU A 728 35.97 -6.45 19.12
CA GLU A 728 36.98 -5.73 18.37
C GLU A 728 36.62 -4.26 18.09
N ALA A 729 37.60 -3.37 18.25
CA ALA A 729 37.55 -2.00 17.77
C ALA A 729 38.86 -1.56 17.10
N LEU A 730 38.75 -0.95 15.91
CA LEU A 730 39.89 -0.36 15.19
C LEU A 730 40.32 1.00 15.77
N GLY A 731 39.37 1.69 16.41
CA GLY A 731 39.57 2.91 17.17
C GLY A 731 39.74 2.62 18.65
N ASN A 732 39.16 3.46 19.49
CA ASN A 732 39.19 3.30 20.93
C ASN A 732 38.05 2.40 21.41
N GLY A 733 38.30 1.69 22.51
CA GLY A 733 37.28 0.93 23.23
C GLY A 733 37.00 1.56 24.59
N ASN A 734 35.75 1.61 24.98
CA ASN A 734 35.34 1.94 26.34
C ASN A 734 34.32 0.89 26.80
N ILE A 735 34.68 0.13 27.83
CA ILE A 735 33.82 -0.90 28.43
C ILE A 735 33.64 -0.53 29.90
N ASN A 736 32.44 -0.04 30.23
CA ASN A 736 32.04 0.27 31.59
C ASN A 736 31.02 -0.77 32.05
N THR A 737 31.44 -1.72 32.89
CA THR A 737 30.63 -2.85 33.35
C THR A 737 30.95 -3.20 34.79
N GLN A 738 30.02 -3.74 35.58
CA GLN A 738 30.34 -4.22 36.93
C GLN A 738 31.24 -5.45 36.84
N ARG A 739 30.92 -6.36 35.92
CA ARG A 739 31.70 -7.58 35.68
C ARG A 739 32.04 -7.75 34.19
N LEU A 740 33.28 -8.15 33.92
CA LEU A 740 33.77 -8.53 32.60
C LEU A 740 34.43 -9.89 32.71
N TRP A 741 33.94 -10.89 31.97
CA TRP A 741 34.56 -12.20 31.84
C TRP A 741 34.98 -12.43 30.38
N ASN A 742 36.28 -12.49 30.15
CA ASN A 742 36.86 -12.89 28.87
C ASN A 742 37.50 -14.28 29.05
N HIS A 743 36.88 -15.34 28.53
CA HIS A 743 37.26 -16.71 28.88
C HIS A 743 37.12 -17.73 27.74
N ASP A 744 37.87 -18.83 27.83
CA ASP A 744 37.75 -19.98 26.91
C ASP A 744 36.69 -20.96 27.42
N ARG A 745 35.62 -21.16 26.64
CA ARG A 745 34.52 -22.08 26.95
C ARG A 745 34.82 -23.52 26.51
N HIS A 746 35.81 -23.72 25.65
CA HIS A 746 36.14 -25.00 25.03
C HIS A 746 37.46 -25.59 25.50
N LEU A 747 38.06 -25.03 26.56
CA LEU A 747 39.29 -25.54 27.16
C LEU A 747 39.08 -26.98 27.64
N ARG A 748 39.87 -27.91 27.08
CA ARG A 748 39.95 -29.31 27.53
C ARG A 748 41.39 -29.69 27.83
N LEU A 749 41.60 -30.26 29.01
CA LEU A 749 42.90 -30.72 29.47
C LEU A 749 43.01 -32.24 29.26
N GLY A 750 44.20 -32.68 28.88
CA GLY A 750 44.57 -34.08 28.76
C GLY A 750 45.77 -34.41 29.66
N ILE A 751 46.14 -35.68 29.68
CA ILE A 751 47.32 -36.17 30.41
C ILE A 751 48.25 -36.84 29.41
N HIS A 752 49.51 -36.39 29.35
CA HIS A 752 50.58 -37.10 28.67
C HIS A 752 51.36 -37.93 29.68
N THR A 753 51.43 -39.24 29.47
CA THR A 753 52.11 -40.19 30.36
C THR A 753 53.42 -40.66 29.73
N ASP A 754 54.54 -40.28 30.33
CA ASP A 754 55.86 -40.82 30.01
C ASP A 754 56.26 -41.91 31.01
N LYS A 755 56.83 -43.01 30.51
CA LYS A 755 57.38 -44.10 31.34
C LYS A 755 58.84 -44.31 31.01
N GLU A 756 59.69 -44.14 32.01
CA GLU A 756 61.13 -44.33 31.87
C GLU A 756 61.65 -45.33 32.90
N ARG A 757 62.49 -46.27 32.47
CA ARG A 757 63.11 -47.26 33.37
C ARG A 757 64.37 -46.69 34.00
N PHE A 758 64.47 -46.83 35.31
CA PHE A 758 65.61 -46.46 36.12
C PHE A 758 66.25 -47.70 36.70
N LYS A 759 67.58 -47.76 36.59
CA LYS A 759 68.41 -48.72 37.30
C LYS A 759 69.54 -47.94 37.95
N GLU A 760 69.56 -47.92 39.26
CA GLU A 760 70.42 -47.02 40.03
C GLU A 760 71.16 -47.79 41.11
N TYR A 761 72.38 -47.34 41.43
CA TYR A 761 73.22 -47.94 42.45
C TYR A 761 73.82 -46.87 43.36
N ALA A 762 73.81 -47.11 44.67
CA ALA A 762 74.43 -46.24 45.68
C ALA A 762 75.28 -47.05 46.65
N GLN A 763 76.18 -46.36 47.35
CA GLN A 763 77.09 -47.05 48.26
C GLN A 763 76.37 -47.69 49.47
N ASN A 764 75.30 -47.05 49.92
CA ASN A 764 74.32 -47.55 50.87
C ASN A 764 72.98 -46.86 50.58
N ASN A 765 71.92 -47.21 51.31
CA ASN A 765 70.57 -46.70 51.06
C ASN A 765 70.45 -45.16 51.12
N ASP A 766 71.32 -44.49 51.89
CA ASP A 766 71.32 -43.03 52.10
C ASP A 766 72.41 -42.29 51.30
N SER A 767 73.16 -43.03 50.47
CA SER A 767 74.22 -42.45 49.63
C SER A 767 73.68 -41.93 48.31
N GLN A 768 74.46 -41.05 47.66
CA GLN A 768 74.20 -40.62 46.29
C GLN A 768 74.02 -41.83 45.38
N ARG A 769 72.91 -41.83 44.63
CA ARG A 769 72.58 -42.84 43.63
C ARG A 769 73.21 -42.46 42.31
N TYR A 770 73.70 -43.47 41.59
CA TYR A 770 74.26 -43.34 40.26
C TYR A 770 73.48 -44.20 39.28
N ARG A 771 73.17 -43.65 38.10
CA ARG A 771 72.28 -44.30 37.13
C ARG A 771 73.06 -45.17 36.14
N ASP A 772 72.83 -46.48 36.23
CA ASP A 772 73.45 -47.53 35.41
C ASP A 772 73.06 -47.36 33.93
N GLY A 773 74.06 -47.35 33.05
CA GLY A 773 73.90 -47.13 31.62
C GLY A 773 73.81 -45.66 31.19
N VAL A 774 73.71 -44.71 32.13
CA VAL A 774 73.61 -43.26 31.83
C VAL A 774 74.87 -42.51 32.29
N GLU A 775 75.17 -42.56 33.58
CA GLU A 775 76.35 -41.89 34.15
C GLU A 775 77.61 -42.76 34.04
N GLY A 776 77.40 -44.07 33.92
CA GLY A 776 78.42 -45.09 33.95
C GLY A 776 77.78 -46.46 34.12
N GLU A 777 78.62 -47.46 34.37
CA GLU A 777 78.16 -48.81 34.68
C GLU A 777 78.75 -49.28 36.00
N LEU A 778 78.00 -50.09 36.74
CA LEU A 778 78.52 -50.72 37.94
C LEU A 778 79.46 -51.87 37.55
N ASP A 779 80.75 -51.70 37.81
CA ASP A 779 81.81 -52.63 37.40
C ASP A 779 82.48 -53.28 38.62
N TRP A 780 83.03 -54.47 38.42
CA TRP A 780 83.78 -55.20 39.44
C TRP A 780 84.86 -56.10 38.84
N THR A 781 85.87 -56.39 39.65
CA THR A 781 86.91 -57.34 39.27
C THR A 781 86.68 -58.72 39.87
N ARG A 782 86.99 -59.77 39.11
CA ARG A 782 86.96 -61.15 39.62
C ARG A 782 88.04 -61.45 40.68
N LYS A 783 88.99 -60.52 40.89
CA LYS A 783 90.12 -60.68 41.83
C LYS A 783 89.85 -60.15 43.25
N SER A 784 88.76 -59.39 43.48
CA SER A 784 88.46 -58.74 44.76
C SER A 784 86.96 -58.70 45.02
N ARG A 785 86.53 -58.61 46.28
CA ARG A 785 85.14 -58.39 46.67
C ARG A 785 84.63 -57.00 46.29
N LYS A 786 85.49 -56.09 45.86
CA LYS A 786 85.12 -54.70 45.64
C LYS A 786 84.51 -54.46 44.25
N ALA A 787 83.34 -53.84 44.23
CA ALA A 787 82.72 -53.19 43.07
C ALA A 787 82.83 -51.66 43.19
N TRP A 788 82.84 -50.98 42.05
CA TRP A 788 82.79 -49.52 41.95
C TRP A 788 81.88 -49.12 40.79
N PHE A 789 81.35 -47.91 40.85
CA PHE A 789 80.63 -47.32 39.73
C PHE A 789 81.66 -46.65 38.81
N ALA A 790 81.74 -47.12 37.57
CA ALA A 790 82.68 -46.62 36.57
C ALA A 790 81.96 -45.58 35.70
N PHE A 791 82.27 -44.30 35.91
CA PHE A 791 81.67 -43.23 35.13
C PHE A 791 82.24 -43.20 33.71
N TYR A 792 81.41 -42.86 32.72
CA TYR A 792 81.84 -42.81 31.32
C TYR A 792 82.89 -41.72 31.04
N ASP A 793 82.99 -40.71 31.90
CA ASP A 793 84.04 -39.68 31.84
C ASP A 793 85.40 -40.14 32.40
N GLY A 794 85.51 -41.41 32.80
CA GLY A 794 86.73 -42.04 33.30
C GLY A 794 86.92 -41.95 34.81
N ARG A 795 86.05 -41.25 35.55
CA ARG A 795 86.07 -41.24 37.02
C ARG A 795 85.57 -42.57 37.59
N ARG A 796 85.92 -42.87 38.84
CA ARG A 796 85.44 -44.06 39.56
C ARG A 796 85.01 -43.68 40.97
N SER A 797 83.88 -44.21 41.41
CA SER A 797 83.49 -44.09 42.81
C SER A 797 84.41 -44.93 43.72
N PRO A 798 84.45 -44.65 45.04
CA PRO A 798 85.19 -45.49 45.97
C PRO A 798 84.69 -46.94 45.93
N SER A 799 85.62 -47.87 45.78
CA SER A 799 85.31 -49.29 45.65
C SER A 799 84.93 -49.90 47.01
N GLN A 800 83.88 -50.72 47.06
CA GLN A 800 83.36 -51.35 48.27
C GLN A 800 82.71 -52.70 47.96
N ASN A 801 82.35 -53.47 48.99
CA ASN A 801 81.91 -54.86 48.81
C ASN A 801 80.46 -54.98 48.33
N ASP A 802 79.53 -54.27 48.95
CA ASP A 802 78.11 -54.40 48.68
C ASP A 802 77.55 -53.05 48.25
N TRP A 803 76.59 -53.05 47.33
CA TRP A 803 75.94 -51.83 46.81
C TRP A 803 74.43 -51.94 46.99
N PHE A 804 73.79 -50.82 47.29
CA PHE A 804 72.33 -50.76 47.29
C PHE A 804 71.85 -50.38 45.89
N GLY A 805 70.86 -51.08 45.36
CA GLY A 805 70.36 -50.91 44.01
C GLY A 805 68.85 -50.65 44.00
N TRP A 806 68.39 -49.92 42.99
CA TRP A 806 66.98 -49.75 42.67
C TRP A 806 66.75 -50.02 41.20
N GLU A 807 65.69 -50.75 40.91
CA GLU A 807 65.20 -50.96 39.56
C GLU A 807 63.70 -50.67 39.53
N TYR A 808 63.32 -49.54 38.93
CA TYR A 808 61.95 -49.05 38.93
C TYR A 808 61.59 -48.39 37.60
N ILE A 809 60.29 -48.26 37.35
CA ILE A 809 59.75 -47.44 36.27
C ILE A 809 59.24 -46.15 36.90
N ARG A 810 59.78 -45.02 36.46
CA ARG A 810 59.20 -43.70 36.76
C ARG A 810 58.10 -43.44 35.76
N THR A 811 56.88 -43.30 36.24
CA THR A 811 55.76 -42.79 35.46
C THR A 811 55.62 -41.29 35.74
N THR A 812 55.69 -40.46 34.69
CA THR A 812 55.49 -39.01 34.76
C THR A 812 54.23 -38.66 34.00
N ASP A 813 53.19 -38.24 34.72
CA ASP A 813 51.93 -37.76 34.15
C ASP A 813 51.96 -36.23 34.13
N THR A 814 51.92 -35.63 32.93
CA THR A 814 52.00 -34.19 32.71
C THR A 814 50.68 -33.68 32.12
N THR A 815 50.09 -32.64 32.71
CA THR A 815 48.92 -31.96 32.13
C THR A 815 49.25 -31.41 30.74
N THR A 816 48.37 -31.62 29.75
CA THR A 816 48.48 -31.06 28.39
C THR A 816 47.17 -30.38 27.98
N ILE A 817 47.22 -29.52 26.97
CA ILE A 817 46.02 -28.88 26.38
C ILE A 817 45.59 -29.71 25.17
N GLU A 818 44.40 -30.31 25.22
CA GLU A 818 43.83 -31.05 24.09
C GLU A 818 43.07 -30.15 23.14
N HIS A 819 42.37 -29.16 23.69
CA HIS A 819 41.59 -28.21 22.91
C HIS A 819 41.53 -26.87 23.63
N ARG A 820 41.57 -25.79 22.83
CA ARG A 820 41.53 -24.41 23.30
C ARG A 820 40.93 -23.55 22.20
N ASP A 821 40.04 -22.65 22.59
CA ASP A 821 39.45 -21.63 21.72
C ASP A 821 39.29 -20.33 22.52
N PRO A 822 40.37 -19.53 22.66
CA PRO A 822 40.39 -18.42 23.59
C PRO A 822 39.51 -17.26 23.12
N ALA A 823 38.83 -16.61 24.07
CA ALA A 823 38.15 -15.35 23.81
C ALA A 823 39.15 -14.22 23.57
N LYS A 824 38.74 -13.24 22.77
CA LYS A 824 39.57 -12.12 22.32
C LYS A 824 38.86 -10.79 22.51
N ILE A 825 39.55 -9.85 23.17
CA ILE A 825 39.21 -8.42 23.17
C ILE A 825 40.35 -7.68 22.49
N LEU A 826 40.09 -7.07 21.33
CA LEU A 826 41.10 -6.50 20.44
C LEU A 826 40.82 -5.01 20.20
N ILE A 827 41.60 -4.11 20.81
CA ILE A 827 41.36 -2.66 20.75
C ILE A 827 42.58 -1.91 20.21
N ALA A 828 42.58 -1.57 18.92
CA ALA A 828 43.76 -1.01 18.26
C ALA A 828 44.14 0.41 18.76
N GLY A 829 43.20 1.14 19.35
CA GLY A 829 43.40 2.43 20.00
C GLY A 829 43.66 2.33 21.50
N ASN A 830 43.06 3.24 22.27
CA ASN A 830 43.06 3.16 23.73
C ASN A 830 41.87 2.32 24.20
N LEU A 831 42.05 1.54 25.25
CA LEU A 831 40.97 0.84 25.93
C LEU A 831 40.75 1.46 27.31
N SER A 832 39.53 1.87 27.61
CA SER A 832 39.10 2.19 28.98
C SER A 832 38.29 1.02 29.52
N LEU A 833 38.73 0.40 30.61
CA LEU A 833 37.94 -0.59 31.35
C LEU A 833 37.64 -0.05 32.75
N ASN A 834 36.39 -0.14 33.15
CA ASN A 834 35.96 0.23 34.49
C ASN A 834 34.97 -0.82 35.01
N GLY A 835 35.10 -1.21 36.28
CA GLY A 835 34.31 -2.26 36.90
C GLY A 835 34.89 -2.85 38.17
N ASP A 836 34.10 -3.69 38.84
CA ASP A 836 34.45 -4.31 40.12
C ASP A 836 35.15 -5.66 39.92
N GLN A 837 34.75 -6.43 38.90
CA GLN A 837 35.25 -7.78 38.62
C GLN A 837 35.64 -7.93 37.15
N LEU A 838 36.87 -7.58 36.80
CA LEU A 838 37.38 -7.70 35.44
C LEU A 838 38.33 -8.91 35.34
N HIS A 839 37.95 -9.94 34.62
CA HIS A 839 38.68 -11.20 34.49
C HIS A 839 39.01 -11.51 33.04
N ASN A 840 40.28 -11.84 32.80
CA ASN A 840 40.79 -12.43 31.58
C ASN A 840 41.36 -13.81 31.92
N GLN A 841 40.59 -14.86 31.65
CA GLN A 841 40.90 -16.23 32.05
C GLN A 841 41.36 -17.04 30.83
N TYR A 842 42.64 -17.46 30.82
CA TYR A 842 43.28 -18.22 29.74
C TYR A 842 42.95 -17.70 28.32
N SER A 843 42.75 -16.39 28.22
CA SER A 843 42.22 -15.68 27.06
C SER A 843 43.03 -14.42 26.77
N GLN A 844 42.60 -13.67 25.77
CA GLN A 844 43.41 -12.62 25.17
C GLN A 844 42.72 -11.25 25.30
N ILE A 845 43.43 -10.29 25.89
CA ILE A 845 43.08 -8.87 25.84
C ILE A 845 44.27 -8.13 25.26
N LEU A 846 44.11 -7.57 24.07
CA LEU A 846 45.16 -6.82 23.41
C LEU A 846 44.73 -5.35 23.37
N VAL A 847 45.65 -4.44 23.67
CA VAL A 847 45.43 -2.97 23.64
C VAL A 847 46.54 -2.27 22.88
N GLY A 848 46.19 -1.54 21.81
CA GLY A 848 47.14 -0.97 20.85
C GLY A 848 47.95 0.20 21.38
N LYS A 849 47.31 1.01 22.23
CA LYS A 849 47.90 2.20 22.85
C LYS A 849 47.93 2.07 24.37
N THR A 850 47.00 2.69 25.07
CA THR A 850 46.96 2.64 26.55
C THR A 850 45.70 1.96 27.04
N LEU A 851 45.83 1.14 28.07
CA LEU A 851 44.72 0.64 28.88
C LEU A 851 44.53 1.60 30.05
N THR A 852 43.34 2.16 30.21
CA THR A 852 42.95 2.90 31.40
C THR A 852 42.09 1.98 32.27
N LEU A 853 42.49 1.75 33.52
CA LEU A 853 41.67 1.08 34.54
C LEU A 853 41.21 2.11 35.56
N GLY A 854 39.91 2.37 35.64
CA GLY A 854 39.37 3.50 36.43
C GLY A 854 40.00 4.83 35.97
N GLU A 855 40.83 5.45 36.80
CA GLU A 855 41.56 6.69 36.45
C GLU A 855 43.04 6.45 36.07
N GLN A 856 43.56 5.23 36.23
CA GLN A 856 44.98 4.93 36.06
C GLN A 856 45.29 4.42 34.64
N ARG A 857 46.35 4.94 34.04
CA ARG A 857 46.78 4.59 32.67
C ARG A 857 47.98 3.63 32.68
N PHE A 858 47.82 2.48 32.03
CA PHE A 858 48.84 1.48 31.76
C PHE A 858 49.28 1.57 30.30
N ARG A 859 50.59 1.64 30.08
CA ARG A 859 51.20 1.69 28.73
C ARG A 859 51.82 0.36 28.30
N LYS A 860 51.94 -0.61 29.21
CA LYS A 860 52.52 -1.94 28.96
C LYS A 860 52.09 -2.93 30.06
N ASN A 861 51.97 -4.20 29.71
CA ASN A 861 51.85 -5.34 30.63
C ASN A 861 52.61 -6.55 30.07
N THR A 862 53.94 -6.46 30.05
CA THR A 862 54.81 -7.43 29.36
C THR A 862 54.94 -8.77 30.08
N LYS A 863 54.39 -8.88 31.30
CA LYS A 863 54.41 -10.10 32.11
C LYS A 863 53.04 -10.77 32.17
N ASN A 864 52.02 -10.21 31.50
CA ASN A 864 50.63 -10.65 31.56
C ASN A 864 50.11 -10.75 33.01
N GLU A 865 50.61 -9.89 33.90
CA GLU A 865 50.26 -9.92 35.32
C GLU A 865 48.89 -9.26 35.57
N THR A 866 48.27 -9.60 36.70
CA THR A 866 47.06 -8.90 37.18
C THR A 866 47.37 -7.42 37.40
N LEU A 867 46.55 -6.55 36.82
CA LEU A 867 46.71 -5.10 36.90
C LEU A 867 45.72 -4.53 37.92
N THR A 868 46.19 -3.68 38.83
CA THR A 868 45.36 -3.07 39.87
C THR A 868 45.50 -1.54 39.83
N ALA A 869 44.37 -0.85 39.89
CA ALA A 869 44.27 0.60 39.96
C ALA A 869 43.19 1.01 40.96
N ASN A 870 43.58 1.50 42.14
CA ASN A 870 42.67 1.76 43.26
C ASN A 870 41.79 0.53 43.57
N HIS A 871 40.47 0.64 43.39
CA HIS A 871 39.48 -0.43 43.62
C HIS A 871 39.18 -1.27 42.37
N VAL A 872 39.74 -0.92 41.20
CA VAL A 872 39.53 -1.65 39.94
C VAL A 872 40.69 -2.62 39.72
N GLN A 873 40.37 -3.89 39.48
CA GLN A 873 41.37 -4.93 39.21
C GLN A 873 41.02 -5.69 37.92
N LEU A 874 42.00 -5.81 37.03
CA LEU A 874 41.98 -6.72 35.88
C LEU A 874 42.81 -7.97 36.21
N ILE A 875 42.11 -9.04 36.60
CA ILE A 875 42.67 -10.34 36.93
C ILE A 875 43.05 -11.06 35.64
N ASN A 876 44.34 -11.33 35.46
CA ASN A 876 44.87 -12.11 34.34
C ASN A 876 45.25 -13.50 34.86
N GLU A 877 44.41 -14.48 34.59
CA GLU A 877 44.53 -15.82 35.16
C GLU A 877 45.04 -16.82 34.12
N ASP A 878 46.30 -17.23 34.29
CA ASP A 878 46.93 -18.25 33.45
C ASP A 878 46.57 -19.67 33.89
N LEU A 879 46.64 -20.61 32.96
CA LEU A 879 46.38 -22.01 33.26
C LEU A 879 47.59 -22.64 33.96
N ILE A 880 47.33 -23.31 35.09
CA ILE A 880 48.33 -24.03 35.88
C ILE A 880 48.22 -25.52 35.57
N GLY A 881 49.32 -26.12 35.09
CA GLY A 881 49.46 -27.56 34.89
C GLY A 881 50.16 -28.23 36.05
N GLU A 882 49.90 -29.53 36.22
CA GLU A 882 50.50 -30.38 37.25
C GLU A 882 51.37 -31.46 36.61
N ILE A 883 52.46 -31.81 37.30
CA ILE A 883 53.34 -32.92 36.97
C ILE A 883 53.35 -33.88 38.16
N HIS A 884 52.82 -35.08 37.95
CA HIS A 884 52.78 -36.16 38.94
C HIS A 884 53.85 -37.19 38.58
N ARG A 885 54.79 -37.45 39.50
CA ARG A 885 55.83 -38.48 39.32
C ARG A 885 55.69 -39.57 40.38
N ARG A 886 55.67 -40.82 39.92
CA ARG A 886 55.72 -42.01 40.79
C ARG A 886 56.75 -43.00 40.30
N ASP A 887 57.45 -43.59 41.25
CA ASP A 887 58.46 -44.61 41.03
C ASP A 887 57.92 -45.93 41.57
N ASP A 888 57.76 -46.91 40.67
CA ASP A 888 57.24 -48.24 41.01
C ASP A 888 58.24 -49.31 40.55
N GLY A 889 58.73 -50.12 41.49
CA GLY A 889 59.69 -51.18 41.19
C GLY A 889 60.22 -51.88 42.42
N GLN A 890 61.51 -52.20 42.42
CA GLN A 890 62.15 -52.94 43.50
C GLN A 890 63.48 -52.30 43.90
N SER A 891 63.79 -52.34 45.19
CA SER A 891 65.12 -52.10 45.73
C SER A 891 65.79 -53.43 46.07
N PHE A 892 67.10 -53.51 46.00
CA PHE A 892 67.85 -54.73 46.27
C PHE A 892 69.26 -54.41 46.80
N MET A 893 69.89 -55.39 47.42
CA MET A 893 71.32 -55.33 47.75
C MET A 893 72.12 -56.18 46.78
N MET A 894 73.10 -55.57 46.11
CA MET A 894 74.09 -56.28 45.33
C MET A 894 75.25 -56.67 46.24
N VAL A 895 75.36 -57.95 46.57
CA VAL A 895 76.34 -58.46 47.54
C VAL A 895 77.50 -59.20 46.88
N ALA A 896 78.70 -59.01 47.41
CA ALA A 896 79.90 -59.71 46.93
C ALA A 896 79.96 -61.15 47.45
N TYR A 897 79.90 -62.13 46.54
CA TYR A 897 80.08 -63.53 46.88
C TYR A 897 81.41 -64.07 46.33
N LYS A 898 81.92 -65.10 47.01
CA LYS A 898 83.11 -65.85 46.59
C LYS A 898 82.64 -67.14 45.95
N ASP A 899 83.04 -67.39 44.71
CA ASP A 899 82.81 -68.67 44.04
C ASP A 899 83.47 -69.81 44.85
N LYS A 900 82.82 -70.98 44.91
CA LYS A 900 83.21 -72.14 45.74
C LYS A 900 84.45 -72.88 45.22
N ASN A 901 85.14 -72.38 44.18
CA ASN A 901 86.35 -73.01 43.63
C ASN A 901 87.59 -72.80 44.55
N PRO A 902 88.15 -73.87 45.15
CA PRO A 902 89.16 -73.76 46.21
C PRO A 902 90.58 -73.41 45.73
N ILE A 903 90.87 -73.47 44.42
CA ILE A 903 92.25 -73.31 43.89
C ILE A 903 92.52 -71.88 43.37
N ARG A 904 91.49 -71.19 42.85
CA ARG A 904 91.57 -69.78 42.45
C ARG A 904 90.24 -69.10 42.77
N PRO A 905 90.10 -68.48 43.95
CA PRO A 905 88.84 -67.86 44.31
C PRO A 905 88.54 -66.68 43.40
N ARG A 906 87.37 -66.72 42.75
CA ARG A 906 86.84 -65.61 41.95
C ARG A 906 85.71 -64.96 42.72
N TYR A 907 85.67 -63.64 42.70
CA TYR A 907 84.59 -62.86 43.28
C TYR A 907 83.60 -62.45 42.19
N GLY A 908 82.32 -62.51 42.54
CA GLY A 908 81.21 -62.04 41.73
C GLY A 908 80.22 -61.27 42.60
N HIS A 909 79.28 -60.60 41.95
CA HIS A 909 78.22 -59.87 42.62
C HIS A 909 76.89 -60.40 42.12
N ARG A 910 75.93 -60.52 43.02
CA ARG A 910 74.55 -60.88 42.70
C ARG A 910 73.60 -60.05 43.54
N SER A 911 72.44 -59.75 42.98
CA SER A 911 71.38 -59.02 43.67
C SER A 911 70.57 -59.96 44.55
N GLU A 912 70.46 -59.63 45.84
CA GLU A 912 69.68 -60.33 46.86
C GLU A 912 68.80 -59.33 47.63
N ASN A 913 67.88 -59.83 48.46
CA ASN A 913 67.00 -59.02 49.31
C ASN A 913 66.15 -57.99 48.56
N TYR A 914 65.46 -58.43 47.50
CA TYR A 914 64.51 -57.58 46.78
C TYR A 914 63.36 -57.16 47.70
N GLN A 915 63.09 -55.86 47.76
CA GLN A 915 61.92 -55.28 48.43
C GLN A 915 61.19 -54.35 47.48
N ASP A 916 59.86 -54.32 47.59
CA ASP A 916 59.05 -53.42 46.79
C ASP A 916 59.44 -51.97 47.09
N TYR A 917 59.64 -51.21 46.02
CA TYR A 917 60.01 -49.81 46.07
C TYR A 917 58.89 -49.00 45.41
N HIS A 918 58.21 -48.21 46.24
CA HIS A 918 57.22 -47.25 45.80
C HIS A 918 57.59 -45.87 46.35
N HIS A 919 57.70 -44.87 45.48
CA HIS A 919 57.95 -43.50 45.89
C HIS A 919 57.11 -42.52 45.05
N THR A 920 56.30 -41.72 45.72
CA THR A 920 55.55 -40.62 45.09
C THR A 920 56.28 -39.31 45.38
N HIS A 921 56.57 -38.55 44.33
CA HIS A 921 57.22 -37.25 44.42
C HIS A 921 56.19 -36.15 44.73
N PRO A 922 56.59 -35.00 45.32
CA PRO A 922 55.73 -33.83 45.41
C PRO A 922 55.24 -33.38 44.03
N ILE A 923 54.00 -32.88 43.96
CA ILE A 923 53.42 -32.34 42.71
C ILE A 923 54.21 -31.08 42.30
N GLU A 924 54.68 -31.05 41.06
CA GLU A 924 55.33 -29.89 40.45
C GLU A 924 54.30 -29.12 39.61
N TYR A 925 54.27 -27.79 39.75
CA TYR A 925 53.34 -26.92 39.04
C TYR A 925 54.07 -26.10 37.98
N PHE A 926 53.44 -25.90 36.81
CA PHE A 926 53.95 -25.02 35.77
C PHE A 926 52.84 -24.16 35.15
N ASN A 927 53.22 -23.00 34.60
CA ASN A 927 52.29 -22.13 33.88
C ASN A 927 52.35 -22.43 32.38
N PHE A 928 51.19 -22.54 31.74
CA PHE A 928 51.11 -22.73 30.30
C PHE A 928 51.46 -21.47 29.50
N LYS A 929 51.47 -20.28 30.13
CA LYS A 929 51.74 -18.97 29.51
C LYS A 929 50.82 -18.68 28.33
N ILE A 930 49.54 -19.01 28.51
CA ILE A 930 48.54 -18.93 27.45
C ILE A 930 47.69 -17.67 27.53
N VAL A 931 47.67 -16.98 28.67
CA VAL A 931 47.09 -15.64 28.80
C VAL A 931 47.97 -14.62 28.08
N ASP A 932 47.36 -13.81 27.23
CA ASP A 932 47.99 -12.69 26.57
C ASP A 932 47.25 -11.40 26.93
N ASN A 933 47.90 -10.51 27.67
CA ASN A 933 47.36 -9.20 28.04
C ASN A 933 48.30 -8.08 27.60
N THR A 934 48.62 -8.06 26.30
CA THR A 934 49.59 -7.12 25.76
C THR A 934 49.00 -5.71 25.62
N ILE A 935 49.68 -4.72 26.20
CA ILE A 935 49.31 -3.30 26.15
C ILE A 935 50.45 -2.51 25.50
N GLY A 936 50.10 -1.52 24.68
CA GLY A 936 51.05 -0.56 24.08
C GLY A 936 51.87 -1.14 22.95
N GLN A 937 51.51 -2.33 22.47
CA GLN A 937 51.96 -2.87 21.21
C GLN A 937 50.83 -2.72 20.22
N ALA A 938 51.14 -2.27 19.00
CA ALA A 938 50.12 -2.10 17.98
C ALA A 938 49.46 -3.47 17.70
N ILE A 939 48.21 -3.62 18.15
CA ILE A 939 47.42 -4.82 17.86
C ILE A 939 47.16 -4.83 16.38
N GLN A 940 47.24 -6.02 15.80
CA GLN A 940 46.59 -6.30 14.55
C GLN A 940 45.07 -6.23 14.75
N PRO A 941 44.43 -5.16 14.27
CA PRO A 941 43.00 -5.19 14.22
C PRO A 941 42.60 -6.21 13.16
N THR A 942 41.53 -6.91 13.42
CA THR A 942 40.86 -7.79 12.48
C THR A 942 39.98 -7.00 11.48
N GLY A 943 40.52 -5.91 10.91
CA GLY A 943 39.90 -5.03 9.90
C GLY A 943 40.61 -3.66 9.79
N THR A 944 40.46 -2.93 8.68
CA THR A 944 41.30 -1.75 8.34
C THR A 944 40.53 -0.41 8.37
N ALA A 945 41.21 0.73 8.52
CA ALA A 945 40.70 2.05 8.08
C ALA A 945 41.79 3.06 7.62
N ILE A 946 41.48 3.88 6.61
CA ILE A 946 42.16 5.14 6.22
C ILE A 946 41.16 6.30 6.30
N ARG A 947 41.60 7.44 6.88
CA ARG A 947 40.95 8.76 6.83
C ARG A 947 41.33 9.50 5.54
N GLN A 948 40.35 10.11 4.86
CA GLN A 948 40.61 11.16 3.86
C GLN A 948 40.88 12.51 4.55
N GLN A 949 41.92 13.21 4.10
CA GLN A 949 42.09 14.66 4.27
C GLN A 949 42.45 15.26 2.90
N THR A 950 41.77 16.32 2.49
CA THR A 950 42.03 17.07 1.26
C THR A 950 42.85 18.35 1.51
N THR A 951 43.76 18.59 0.56
CA THR A 951 44.37 19.83 0.05
C THR A 951 45.43 20.68 0.82
N ALA A 952 46.62 20.67 0.20
CA ALA A 952 47.54 21.77 -0.16
C ALA A 952 48.53 22.35 0.86
N GLN A 953 49.84 22.11 0.64
CA GLN A 953 50.79 23.16 0.21
C GLN A 953 52.16 22.60 -0.25
N GLN A 954 52.71 23.23 -1.29
CA GLN A 954 54.00 23.01 -1.95
C GLN A 954 55.19 23.64 -1.19
N ALA A 955 56.39 23.20 -1.62
CA ALA A 955 57.69 23.89 -1.71
C ALA A 955 58.77 23.42 -0.70
N ALA A 956 59.78 22.66 -1.19
CA ALA A 956 61.13 23.13 -1.56
C ALA A 956 62.11 22.90 -0.37
N LEU A 957 63.37 22.45 -0.46
CA LEU A 957 64.48 22.56 -1.40
C LEU A 957 65.41 21.32 -1.24
N ASN A 958 65.90 20.71 -2.32
CA ASN A 958 67.28 20.74 -2.85
C ASN A 958 68.47 20.38 -1.93
N ASN A 959 69.18 19.33 -2.37
CA ASN A 959 70.64 19.06 -2.41
C ASN A 959 71.47 19.07 -1.13
N LEU A 960 72.15 17.94 -0.87
CA LEU A 960 73.61 17.89 -0.67
C LEU A 960 74.15 16.45 -0.88
N GLN A 961 75.09 16.33 -1.82
CA GLN A 961 76.03 15.20 -1.98
C GLN A 961 77.03 15.15 -0.82
N VAL A 962 77.63 13.98 -0.62
CA VAL A 962 79.06 13.66 -0.27
C VAL A 962 79.03 12.34 0.53
N ASP A 963 79.33 11.22 -0.12
CA ASP A 963 80.65 10.57 -0.23
C ASP A 963 81.03 9.78 1.04
N LEU A 964 80.88 8.45 0.98
CA LEU A 964 81.23 7.49 2.03
C LEU A 964 82.37 6.62 1.53
N SER A 965 83.59 7.00 1.90
CA SER A 965 84.78 6.18 1.76
C SER A 965 85.00 5.31 3.01
N GLN A 966 85.26 4.02 2.77
CA GLN A 966 85.95 3.03 3.63
C GLN A 966 85.15 2.31 4.74
N SER A 967 84.80 1.04 4.51
CA SER A 967 85.46 -0.13 5.12
C SER A 967 84.76 -1.46 4.75
N THR A 968 85.57 -2.46 4.41
CA THR A 968 85.24 -3.88 4.18
C THR A 968 85.69 -4.72 5.40
N PRO A 969 85.42 -6.04 5.45
CA PRO A 969 84.14 -6.74 5.44
C PRO A 969 84.05 -7.74 6.63
N LEU A 970 82.86 -8.19 7.03
CA LEU A 970 82.73 -9.46 7.76
C LEU A 970 81.46 -10.18 7.33
N SER A 971 81.69 -11.35 6.72
CA SER A 971 80.71 -12.26 6.16
C SER A 971 79.65 -12.69 7.18
N ALA A 972 78.37 -12.52 6.82
CA ALA A 972 77.25 -13.32 7.32
C ALA A 972 76.12 -13.34 6.29
N VAL A 973 75.64 -14.55 5.98
CA VAL A 973 74.66 -14.88 4.92
C VAL A 973 73.23 -14.47 5.31
N PRO A 974 72.41 -13.82 4.46
CA PRO A 974 71.03 -13.50 4.78
C PRO A 974 70.10 -14.72 4.62
N HIS A 975 69.21 -14.93 5.61
CA HIS A 975 68.12 -15.91 5.56
C HIS A 975 66.78 -15.15 5.59
N VAL A 976 65.89 -15.40 4.63
CA VAL A 976 64.55 -14.81 4.54
C VAL A 976 63.59 -15.43 5.57
N ARG A 977 62.69 -14.61 6.15
CA ARG A 977 61.63 -15.06 7.06
C ARG A 977 60.26 -15.00 6.38
N ALA A 978 59.48 -16.08 6.51
CA ALA A 978 58.08 -16.15 6.11
C ALA A 978 57.31 -17.03 7.09
N VAL A 979 56.03 -16.73 7.36
CA VAL A 979 55.13 -17.55 8.19
C VAL A 979 54.04 -18.14 7.29
N LEU A 980 53.66 -19.39 7.56
CA LEU A 980 52.54 -20.02 6.87
C LEU A 980 51.21 -19.43 7.40
N PRO A 981 50.30 -18.97 6.52
CA PRO A 981 48.99 -18.46 6.91
C PRO A 981 48.16 -19.51 7.66
N ASN A 982 47.31 -19.06 8.60
CA ASN A 982 46.44 -19.93 9.39
C ASN A 982 45.48 -20.75 8.47
N GLN A 983 45.34 -22.05 8.73
CA GLN A 983 44.58 -22.97 7.87
C GLN A 983 43.08 -23.06 8.24
N LEU A 984 42.63 -22.36 9.30
CA LEU A 984 41.24 -22.32 9.75
C LEU A 984 40.46 -21.19 9.05
N LEU A 985 39.33 -21.55 8.42
CA LEU A 985 38.44 -20.60 7.75
C LEU A 985 37.57 -19.82 8.75
N PRO A 986 37.21 -18.55 8.46
CA PRO A 986 36.40 -17.75 9.36
C PRO A 986 34.97 -18.32 9.52
N GLN A 987 34.43 -18.23 10.74
CA GLN A 987 33.08 -18.72 11.08
C GLN A 987 32.05 -17.60 11.30
N ALA A 988 32.50 -16.36 11.51
CA ALA A 988 31.64 -15.20 11.67
C ALA A 988 30.86 -14.91 10.38
N SER A 989 29.57 -14.59 10.51
CA SER A 989 28.65 -14.33 9.40
C SER A 989 28.99 -13.11 8.56
N LEU A 990 29.94 -12.29 8.99
CA LEU A 990 30.61 -11.29 8.15
C LEU A 990 31.27 -11.90 6.91
N TYR A 991 31.67 -13.17 6.97
CA TYR A 991 32.37 -13.87 5.90
C TYR A 991 31.49 -14.98 5.31
N ARG A 992 31.49 -15.06 3.98
CA ARG A 992 30.82 -16.11 3.21
C ARG A 992 31.84 -16.96 2.48
N LEU A 993 31.64 -18.27 2.49
CA LEU A 993 32.42 -19.21 1.69
C LEU A 993 31.81 -19.36 0.29
N ASN A 994 32.60 -19.13 -0.75
CA ASN A 994 32.22 -19.20 -2.16
C ASN A 994 32.80 -20.44 -2.84
N LEU A 995 32.00 -21.51 -2.82
CA LEU A 995 32.39 -22.82 -3.37
C LEU A 995 32.19 -22.92 -4.90
N ALA A 996 31.40 -22.03 -5.51
CA ALA A 996 31.12 -22.06 -6.96
C ALA A 996 32.40 -21.92 -7.81
N THR A 997 32.51 -22.71 -8.88
CA THR A 997 33.74 -22.79 -9.71
C THR A 997 34.07 -21.50 -10.47
N ASN A 998 33.08 -20.62 -10.64
CA ASN A 998 33.23 -19.31 -11.28
C ASN A 998 33.62 -18.17 -10.33
N SER A 999 33.72 -18.41 -9.02
CA SER A 999 34.19 -17.40 -8.06
C SER A 999 35.71 -17.30 -8.06
N HIS A 1000 36.24 -16.07 -8.10
CA HIS A 1000 37.68 -15.79 -8.01
C HIS A 1000 38.24 -15.86 -6.58
N VAL A 1001 37.38 -15.86 -5.56
CA VAL A 1001 37.73 -15.89 -4.13
C VAL A 1001 36.98 -17.01 -3.39
N LEU A 1002 37.60 -17.61 -2.39
CA LEU A 1002 36.99 -18.62 -1.52
C LEU A 1002 36.26 -17.99 -0.34
N VAL A 1003 36.83 -16.97 0.29
CA VAL A 1003 36.23 -16.22 1.40
C VAL A 1003 35.87 -14.82 0.90
N GLU A 1004 34.59 -14.49 0.90
CA GLU A 1004 34.10 -13.16 0.55
C GLU A 1004 33.55 -12.47 1.80
N THR A 1005 33.94 -11.22 2.01
CA THR A 1005 33.35 -10.39 3.07
C THR A 1005 32.00 -9.90 2.60
N ASP A 1006 30.98 -9.95 3.45
CA ASP A 1006 29.61 -9.57 3.11
C ASP A 1006 29.57 -8.22 2.36
N PRO A 1007 29.17 -8.22 1.08
CA PRO A 1007 29.07 -7.00 0.28
C PRO A 1007 28.17 -5.96 0.94
N ARG A 1008 27.15 -6.34 1.72
CA ARG A 1008 26.32 -5.35 2.43
C ARG A 1008 27.14 -4.54 3.44
N PHE A 1009 28.14 -5.15 4.06
CA PHE A 1009 29.08 -4.44 4.93
C PHE A 1009 30.10 -3.62 4.13
N THR A 1010 30.69 -4.20 3.07
CA THR A 1010 31.84 -3.63 2.33
C THR A 1010 31.49 -2.71 1.17
N ASN A 1011 30.35 -2.84 0.49
CA ASN A 1011 29.93 -2.11 -0.74
C ASN A 1011 29.74 -0.59 -0.54
N LYS A 1012 30.11 -0.05 0.62
CA LYS A 1012 30.28 1.39 0.87
C LYS A 1012 31.74 1.86 0.72
N ARG A 1013 32.71 0.96 0.49
CA ARG A 1013 34.15 1.24 0.26
C ARG A 1013 34.81 0.19 -0.65
N GLN A 1014 35.65 0.62 -1.61
CA GLN A 1014 36.46 -0.30 -2.42
C GLN A 1014 37.77 -0.68 -1.70
N TRP A 1015 38.13 -1.95 -1.74
CA TRP A 1015 39.32 -2.51 -1.09
C TRP A 1015 40.36 -2.96 -2.12
N LEU A 1016 41.65 -2.75 -1.83
CA LEU A 1016 42.73 -3.26 -2.65
C LEU A 1016 42.83 -4.78 -2.50
N SER A 1017 42.74 -5.51 -3.61
CA SER A 1017 42.96 -6.95 -3.69
C SER A 1017 44.22 -7.28 -4.47
N SER A 1018 44.65 -8.54 -4.39
CA SER A 1018 45.69 -9.13 -5.23
C SER A 1018 45.38 -9.11 -6.74
N ASP A 1019 44.18 -8.69 -7.17
CA ASP A 1019 43.88 -8.40 -8.58
C ASP A 1019 44.85 -7.34 -9.12
N TYR A 1020 45.27 -6.43 -8.24
CA TYR A 1020 46.32 -5.47 -8.53
C TYR A 1020 47.59 -6.13 -9.09
N MET A 1021 48.06 -7.22 -8.46
CA MET A 1021 49.24 -7.96 -8.88
C MET A 1021 48.98 -8.78 -10.15
N PHE A 1022 47.84 -9.47 -10.25
CA PHE A 1022 47.51 -10.28 -11.43
C PHE A 1022 47.36 -9.44 -12.69
N ASN A 1023 46.71 -8.29 -12.59
CA ASN A 1023 46.57 -7.33 -13.68
C ASN A 1023 47.93 -6.80 -14.14
N ALA A 1024 48.84 -6.50 -13.19
CA ALA A 1024 50.19 -6.02 -13.51
C ALA A 1024 51.07 -7.08 -14.19
N LEU A 1025 50.86 -8.37 -13.88
CA LEU A 1025 51.64 -9.49 -14.42
C LEU A 1025 50.98 -10.17 -15.64
N ARG A 1026 49.82 -9.67 -16.11
CA ARG A 1026 49.04 -10.21 -17.25
C ARG A 1026 48.77 -11.72 -17.15
N ALA A 1027 48.51 -12.20 -15.95
CA ALA A 1027 48.27 -13.62 -15.75
C ALA A 1027 46.85 -13.99 -16.17
N ASP A 1028 46.66 -15.15 -16.84
CA ASP A 1028 45.35 -15.59 -17.33
C ASP A 1028 44.45 -16.03 -16.17
N PRO A 1029 43.34 -15.32 -15.87
CA PRO A 1029 42.43 -15.65 -14.77
C PRO A 1029 41.81 -17.05 -14.89
N GLN A 1030 41.72 -17.64 -16.09
CA GLN A 1030 41.11 -18.97 -16.28
C GLN A 1030 42.02 -20.12 -15.87
N THR A 1031 43.32 -19.88 -15.70
CA THR A 1031 44.32 -20.91 -15.36
C THR A 1031 44.78 -20.87 -13.90
N MET A 1032 44.27 -19.92 -13.12
CA MET A 1032 44.67 -19.69 -11.74
C MET A 1032 43.75 -20.39 -10.73
N LEU A 1033 44.32 -20.83 -9.61
CA LEU A 1033 43.55 -21.27 -8.44
C LEU A 1033 42.73 -20.11 -7.85
N LYS A 1034 41.63 -20.43 -7.17
CA LYS A 1034 40.85 -19.43 -6.41
C LYS A 1034 41.73 -18.77 -5.36
N ARG A 1035 41.55 -17.48 -5.11
CA ARG A 1035 42.20 -16.83 -3.97
C ARG A 1035 41.54 -17.19 -2.67
N LEU A 1036 42.27 -17.12 -1.58
CA LEU A 1036 41.72 -17.38 -0.26
C LEU A 1036 40.63 -16.38 0.11
N GLY A 1037 40.78 -15.08 -0.19
CA GLY A 1037 39.70 -14.13 0.04
C GLY A 1037 39.71 -12.88 -0.81
N ASP A 1038 38.75 -11.98 -0.54
CA ASP A 1038 38.64 -10.67 -1.19
C ASP A 1038 39.64 -9.64 -0.65
N GLY A 1039 39.68 -8.44 -1.22
CA GLY A 1039 40.66 -7.42 -0.83
C GLY A 1039 40.57 -6.99 0.64
N TYR A 1040 39.40 -7.07 1.27
CA TYR A 1040 39.26 -6.80 2.70
C TYR A 1040 39.89 -7.92 3.53
N TYR A 1041 39.56 -9.16 3.20
CA TYR A 1041 40.09 -10.35 3.87
C TYR A 1041 41.61 -10.53 3.66
N GLU A 1042 42.11 -10.25 2.46
CA GLU A 1042 43.54 -10.36 2.13
C GLU A 1042 44.41 -9.32 2.84
N GLN A 1043 43.98 -8.06 2.89
CA GLN A 1043 44.70 -7.02 3.63
C GLN A 1043 44.84 -7.39 5.11
N ARG A 1044 43.76 -7.92 5.70
CA ARG A 1044 43.78 -8.46 7.06
C ARG A 1044 44.80 -9.60 7.19
N LEU A 1045 44.78 -10.57 6.28
CA LEU A 1045 45.67 -11.73 6.30
C LEU A 1045 47.15 -11.36 6.17
N VAL A 1046 47.48 -10.35 5.35
CA VAL A 1046 48.85 -9.85 5.17
C VAL A 1046 49.35 -9.16 6.43
N ASN A 1047 48.49 -8.37 7.08
CA ASN A 1047 48.88 -7.70 8.31
C ASN A 1047 49.09 -8.67 9.47
N GLU A 1048 48.26 -9.72 9.59
CA GLU A 1048 48.45 -10.81 10.55
C GLU A 1048 49.84 -11.45 10.38
N GLN A 1049 50.27 -11.73 9.15
CA GLN A 1049 51.59 -12.29 8.86
C GLN A 1049 52.74 -11.34 9.21
N ILE A 1050 52.63 -10.05 8.88
CA ILE A 1050 53.65 -9.04 9.21
C ILE A 1050 53.84 -8.94 10.73
N ASN A 1051 52.76 -9.02 11.50
CA ASN A 1051 52.83 -9.03 12.95
C ASN A 1051 53.53 -10.27 13.49
N GLN A 1052 53.15 -11.46 13.03
CA GLN A 1052 53.80 -12.71 13.44
C GLN A 1052 55.30 -12.69 13.14
N LEU A 1053 55.71 -12.03 12.06
CA LEU A 1053 57.10 -11.94 11.64
C LEU A 1053 57.92 -10.85 12.34
N THR A 1054 57.30 -9.72 12.72
CA THR A 1054 58.02 -8.51 13.18
C THR A 1054 57.60 -7.98 14.54
N GLY A 1055 56.45 -8.38 15.07
CA GLY A 1055 55.81 -7.76 16.24
C GLY A 1055 55.32 -6.33 15.99
N GLN A 1056 55.35 -5.84 14.75
CA GLN A 1056 54.97 -4.47 14.38
C GLN A 1056 53.68 -4.46 13.55
N ARG A 1057 52.97 -3.32 13.55
CA ARG A 1057 51.77 -3.10 12.72
C ARG A 1057 52.11 -2.74 11.27
N PHE A 1058 53.15 -1.94 11.06
CA PHE A 1058 53.60 -1.53 9.74
C PHE A 1058 55.10 -1.74 9.55
N LEU A 1059 55.48 -2.31 8.41
CA LEU A 1059 56.86 -2.39 7.92
C LEU A 1059 57.32 -0.99 7.53
N GLY A 1060 58.46 -0.52 8.02
CA GLY A 1060 58.97 0.81 7.67
C GLY A 1060 57.94 1.93 7.94
N ASN A 1061 57.85 2.94 7.05
CA ASN A 1061 57.08 4.17 7.30
C ASN A 1061 55.63 4.15 6.79
N TYR A 1062 55.07 2.99 6.45
CA TYR A 1062 53.68 2.91 5.98
C TYR A 1062 52.69 3.35 7.07
N THR A 1063 51.64 4.03 6.65
CA THR A 1063 50.62 4.60 7.56
C THR A 1063 49.27 3.92 7.46
N SER A 1064 49.12 2.96 6.54
CA SER A 1064 47.89 2.23 6.31
C SER A 1064 48.10 0.86 5.68
N ASP A 1065 47.12 -0.02 5.87
CA ASP A 1065 47.14 -1.38 5.33
C ASP A 1065 47.10 -1.36 3.78
N TYR A 1066 46.39 -0.41 3.18
CA TYR A 1066 46.37 -0.22 1.72
C TYR A 1066 47.78 0.11 1.20
N GLU A 1067 48.44 1.10 1.80
CA GLU A 1067 49.75 1.58 1.35
C GLU A 1067 50.80 0.47 1.50
N GLN A 1068 50.80 -0.21 2.64
CA GLN A 1068 51.68 -1.35 2.90
C GLN A 1068 51.42 -2.50 1.94
N TYR A 1069 50.16 -2.94 1.80
CA TYR A 1069 49.83 -4.08 0.96
C TYR A 1069 50.17 -3.78 -0.50
N LYS A 1070 49.87 -2.56 -0.97
CA LYS A 1070 50.25 -2.11 -2.31
C LYS A 1070 51.77 -2.13 -2.50
N ALA A 1071 52.53 -1.57 -1.56
CA ALA A 1071 53.99 -1.50 -1.67
C ALA A 1071 54.65 -2.89 -1.69
N LEU A 1072 54.16 -3.81 -0.86
CA LEU A 1072 54.63 -5.19 -0.84
C LEU A 1072 54.27 -5.96 -2.11
N MET A 1073 53.08 -5.72 -2.66
CA MET A 1073 52.70 -6.26 -3.96
C MET A 1073 53.54 -5.64 -5.09
N ASP A 1074 53.82 -4.34 -5.05
CA ASP A 1074 54.71 -3.66 -6.01
C ASP A 1074 56.11 -4.27 -6.01
N ALA A 1075 56.66 -4.59 -4.83
CA ALA A 1075 57.92 -5.31 -4.70
C ALA A 1075 57.84 -6.73 -5.29
N GLY A 1076 56.76 -7.46 -5.02
CA GLY A 1076 56.51 -8.79 -5.60
C GLY A 1076 56.37 -8.75 -7.13
N ILE A 1077 55.70 -7.74 -7.68
CA ILE A 1077 55.56 -7.53 -9.14
C ILE A 1077 56.95 -7.29 -9.76
N ARG A 1078 57.77 -6.40 -9.18
CA ARG A 1078 59.14 -6.13 -9.66
C ARG A 1078 59.98 -7.40 -9.65
N TYR A 1079 59.92 -8.17 -8.56
CA TYR A 1079 60.64 -9.43 -8.42
C TYR A 1079 60.19 -10.45 -9.48
N ALA A 1080 58.87 -10.62 -9.66
CA ALA A 1080 58.31 -11.53 -10.65
C ALA A 1080 58.66 -11.16 -12.10
N GLN A 1081 58.67 -9.87 -12.45
CA GLN A 1081 59.08 -9.41 -13.78
C GLN A 1081 60.56 -9.67 -14.05
N ARG A 1082 61.43 -9.49 -13.03
CA ARG A 1082 62.86 -9.75 -13.15
C ARG A 1082 63.19 -11.23 -13.34
N TYR A 1083 62.46 -12.12 -12.66
CA TYR A 1083 62.72 -13.56 -12.64
C TYR A 1083 61.69 -14.39 -13.45
N GLN A 1084 60.81 -13.74 -14.21
CA GLN A 1084 59.76 -14.36 -15.04
C GLN A 1084 58.85 -15.34 -14.27
N LEU A 1085 58.46 -14.96 -13.05
CA LEU A 1085 57.63 -15.79 -12.19
C LEU A 1085 56.13 -15.59 -12.47
N ILE A 1086 55.37 -16.68 -12.33
CA ILE A 1086 53.91 -16.67 -12.46
C ILE A 1086 53.29 -16.87 -11.06
N PRO A 1087 52.37 -15.98 -10.62
CA PRO A 1087 51.66 -16.17 -9.36
C PRO A 1087 50.94 -17.53 -9.31
N GLY A 1088 50.93 -18.18 -8.14
CA GLY A 1088 50.40 -19.54 -7.97
C GLY A 1088 51.43 -20.66 -8.00
N VAL A 1089 52.72 -20.32 -8.13
CA VAL A 1089 53.85 -21.21 -7.85
C VAL A 1089 54.60 -20.68 -6.63
N ALA A 1090 54.81 -21.53 -5.62
CA ALA A 1090 55.57 -21.16 -4.42
C ALA A 1090 57.05 -20.90 -4.76
N LEU A 1091 57.66 -19.92 -4.09
CA LEU A 1091 59.09 -19.62 -4.25
C LEU A 1091 59.94 -20.76 -3.68
N ASN A 1092 60.97 -21.17 -4.44
CA ASN A 1092 61.93 -22.16 -3.95
C ASN A 1092 63.01 -21.51 -3.06
N ALA A 1093 63.82 -22.34 -2.39
CA ALA A 1093 64.84 -21.87 -1.46
C ALA A 1093 65.89 -20.94 -2.10
N ALA A 1094 66.26 -21.18 -3.37
CA ALA A 1094 67.23 -20.33 -4.08
C ALA A 1094 66.63 -18.97 -4.45
N GLN A 1095 65.36 -18.93 -4.87
CA GLN A 1095 64.63 -17.68 -5.15
C GLN A 1095 64.46 -16.86 -3.87
N MET A 1096 64.09 -17.50 -2.75
CA MET A 1096 64.01 -16.82 -1.46
C MET A 1096 65.35 -16.19 -1.04
N GLN A 1097 66.49 -16.80 -1.36
CA GLN A 1097 67.81 -16.23 -1.04
C GLN A 1097 68.15 -14.95 -1.81
N GLU A 1098 67.57 -14.74 -3.00
CA GLU A 1098 67.81 -13.59 -3.87
C GLU A 1098 66.89 -12.38 -3.58
N LEU A 1099 66.11 -12.44 -2.50
CA LEU A 1099 65.20 -11.35 -2.14
C LEU A 1099 65.97 -10.17 -1.56
N THR A 1100 65.80 -9.00 -2.20
CA THR A 1100 66.44 -7.74 -1.81
C THR A 1100 65.48 -6.73 -1.16
N GLU A 1101 64.17 -6.97 -1.25
CA GLU A 1101 63.10 -6.12 -0.70
C GLU A 1101 62.01 -6.97 -0.03
N ASP A 1102 61.32 -6.41 0.96
CA ASP A 1102 60.15 -7.03 1.58
C ASP A 1102 59.00 -7.08 0.57
N MET A 1103 58.31 -8.22 0.45
CA MET A 1103 57.27 -8.37 -0.57
C MET A 1103 56.15 -9.32 -0.15
N VAL A 1104 55.04 -9.25 -0.88
CA VAL A 1104 53.98 -10.26 -0.84
C VAL A 1104 54.02 -11.07 -2.13
N TRP A 1105 53.84 -12.38 -2.02
CA TRP A 1105 53.72 -13.29 -3.17
C TRP A 1105 52.55 -14.27 -2.98
N LEU A 1106 51.82 -14.57 -4.06
CA LEU A 1106 50.64 -15.43 -4.02
C LEU A 1106 51.08 -16.90 -4.22
N ALA A 1107 51.01 -17.69 -3.16
CA ALA A 1107 51.41 -19.09 -3.16
C ALA A 1107 50.21 -20.04 -2.96
N PRO A 1108 50.22 -21.25 -3.56
CA PRO A 1108 49.17 -22.23 -3.37
C PRO A 1108 49.22 -22.82 -1.95
N GLN A 1109 48.08 -22.89 -1.29
CA GLN A 1109 47.89 -23.51 0.02
C GLN A 1109 46.65 -24.41 -0.01
N THR A 1110 46.71 -25.51 0.73
CA THR A 1110 45.55 -26.40 0.93
C THR A 1110 44.79 -25.96 2.18
N VAL A 1111 43.51 -25.64 2.03
CA VAL A 1111 42.61 -25.32 3.15
C VAL A 1111 41.55 -26.41 3.30
N THR A 1112 41.18 -26.72 4.54
CA THR A 1112 40.17 -27.75 4.86
C THR A 1112 38.82 -27.07 5.08
N LEU A 1113 37.80 -27.47 4.34
CA LEU A 1113 36.42 -27.05 4.51
C LEU A 1113 35.77 -27.75 5.71
N LYS A 1114 34.61 -27.25 6.15
CA LYS A 1114 33.87 -27.79 7.31
C LYS A 1114 33.47 -29.27 7.15
N ASP A 1115 33.31 -29.75 5.92
CA ASP A 1115 32.97 -31.15 5.60
C ASP A 1115 34.21 -32.08 5.54
N GLY A 1116 35.41 -31.55 5.84
CA GLY A 1116 36.68 -32.27 5.76
C GLY A 1116 37.29 -32.31 4.37
N THR A 1117 36.64 -31.75 3.34
CA THR A 1117 37.21 -31.67 2.00
C THR A 1117 38.34 -30.63 1.94
N GLN A 1118 39.33 -30.87 1.10
CA GLN A 1118 40.49 -30.00 0.95
C GLN A 1118 40.42 -29.24 -0.39
N VAL A 1119 40.58 -27.92 -0.33
CA VAL A 1119 40.60 -27.04 -1.50
C VAL A 1119 41.93 -26.32 -1.59
N GLN A 1120 42.54 -26.29 -2.78
CA GLN A 1120 43.73 -25.46 -3.03
C GLN A 1120 43.33 -24.04 -3.38
N VAL A 1121 43.94 -23.07 -2.71
CA VAL A 1121 43.73 -21.64 -2.91
C VAL A 1121 45.04 -20.86 -2.97
N LEU A 1122 45.04 -19.72 -3.65
CA LEU A 1122 46.13 -18.75 -3.62
C LEU A 1122 46.04 -17.89 -2.38
N VAL A 1123 47.12 -17.84 -1.61
CA VAL A 1123 47.18 -17.06 -0.38
C VAL A 1123 48.29 -16.01 -0.50
N PRO A 1124 48.02 -14.73 -0.20
CA PRO A 1124 49.07 -13.72 -0.16
C PRO A 1124 50.01 -14.03 1.00
N GLN A 1125 51.26 -14.37 0.70
CA GLN A 1125 52.29 -14.72 1.67
C GLN A 1125 53.35 -13.62 1.77
N VAL A 1126 53.67 -13.21 3.00
CA VAL A 1126 54.64 -12.15 3.28
C VAL A 1126 56.05 -12.74 3.40
N TYR A 1127 56.99 -12.15 2.68
CA TYR A 1127 58.42 -12.47 2.72
C TYR A 1127 59.19 -11.24 3.19
N LEU A 1128 59.93 -11.37 4.29
CA LEU A 1128 60.77 -10.31 4.83
C LEU A 1128 62.25 -10.62 4.65
N VAL A 1129 63.00 -9.62 4.16
CA VAL A 1129 64.44 -9.70 3.98
C VAL A 1129 65.13 -9.28 5.27
N LYS A 1130 65.95 -10.18 5.83
CA LYS A 1130 66.65 -9.94 7.10
C LYS A 1130 67.66 -8.80 6.96
N ARG A 1131 67.57 -7.78 7.81
CA ARG A 1131 68.55 -6.66 7.90
C ARG A 1131 69.47 -6.86 9.11
N ASP A 1132 70.69 -6.29 9.09
CA ASP A 1132 71.74 -6.51 10.11
C ASP A 1132 71.39 -6.04 11.53
N VAL A 1133 70.22 -5.40 11.71
CA VAL A 1133 69.65 -5.03 13.00
C VAL A 1133 68.28 -5.70 13.16
N ASP A 1134 68.23 -7.03 13.06
CA ASP A 1134 67.00 -7.78 13.28
C ASP A 1134 66.97 -8.56 14.59
N ILE A 1135 65.89 -8.27 15.31
CA ILE A 1135 65.60 -8.54 16.71
C ILE A 1135 65.11 -9.99 16.83
N GLN A 1136 65.59 -10.71 17.85
CA GLN A 1136 65.04 -12.02 18.20
C GLN A 1136 63.75 -11.83 19.02
N PRO A 1137 62.72 -12.68 18.86
CA PRO A 1137 61.38 -12.45 19.43
C PRO A 1137 61.28 -12.63 20.95
N THR A 1138 62.40 -12.72 21.67
CA THR A 1138 62.45 -13.28 23.04
C THR A 1138 62.55 -12.23 24.15
N GLY A 1139 61.97 -11.04 23.97
CA GLY A 1139 61.93 -9.99 25.01
C GLY A 1139 61.01 -8.81 24.67
N ALA A 1140 60.66 -7.99 25.67
CA ALA A 1140 59.79 -6.82 25.48
C ALA A 1140 60.43 -5.75 24.58
N ILE A 1141 59.71 -5.28 23.56
CA ILE A 1141 60.15 -4.24 22.62
C ILE A 1141 59.28 -2.99 22.80
N ILE A 1142 59.91 -1.82 22.91
CA ILE A 1142 59.28 -0.50 22.82
C ILE A 1142 59.78 0.14 21.52
N SER A 1143 58.90 0.23 20.51
CA SER A 1143 59.24 0.81 19.20
C SER A 1143 58.20 1.83 18.77
N ALA A 1144 58.63 3.02 18.35
CA ALA A 1144 57.76 4.09 17.83
C ALA A 1144 58.49 4.95 16.80
N LYS A 1145 57.74 5.82 16.09
CA LYS A 1145 58.36 6.84 15.22
C LYS A 1145 59.23 7.79 16.07
N GLU A 1146 58.68 8.26 17.18
CA GLU A 1146 59.38 9.06 18.19
C GLU A 1146 59.07 8.48 19.57
N ILE A 1147 60.11 8.33 20.39
CA ILE A 1147 60.04 7.89 21.77
C ILE A 1147 60.56 9.05 22.62
N ASP A 1148 59.69 9.61 23.47
CA ASP A 1148 60.08 10.59 24.50
C ASP A 1148 59.64 10.06 25.87
N ILE A 1149 60.62 9.75 26.72
CA ILE A 1149 60.43 9.21 28.07
C ILE A 1149 60.94 10.26 29.05
N ALA A 1150 60.05 11.04 29.67
CA ALA A 1150 60.38 11.99 30.74
C ALA A 1150 59.84 11.50 32.10
N MET A 1151 60.72 11.21 33.07
CA MET A 1151 60.36 10.70 34.39
C MET A 1151 61.25 11.29 35.51
N ASN A 1152 60.64 11.74 36.62
CA ASN A 1152 61.35 12.12 37.85
C ASN A 1152 61.67 10.89 38.74
N GLY A 1153 62.43 9.93 38.21
CA GLY A 1153 62.75 8.66 38.88
C GLY A 1153 63.70 7.76 38.07
N ILE A 1154 63.78 6.46 38.41
CA ILE A 1154 64.68 5.48 37.77
C ILE A 1154 63.97 4.78 36.60
N VAL A 1155 64.51 4.88 35.38
CA VAL A 1155 64.08 4.07 34.21
C VAL A 1155 64.84 2.75 34.24
N LYS A 1156 64.14 1.63 34.51
CA LYS A 1156 64.72 0.28 34.35
C LYS A 1156 64.27 -0.33 33.02
N ASN A 1157 65.19 -0.52 32.09
CA ASN A 1157 64.95 -1.20 30.81
C ASN A 1157 65.53 -2.62 30.86
N SER A 1158 64.72 -3.66 30.65
CA SER A 1158 65.20 -5.04 30.51
C SER A 1158 64.90 -5.63 29.11
N GLY A 1159 64.47 -4.78 28.17
CA GLY A 1159 64.09 -5.11 26.81
C GLY A 1159 64.76 -4.20 25.77
N LEU A 1160 64.19 -4.09 24.58
CA LEU A 1160 64.67 -3.20 23.51
C LEU A 1160 63.86 -1.90 23.49
N ILE A 1161 64.53 -0.75 23.40
CA ILE A 1161 63.90 0.55 23.11
C ILE A 1161 64.45 1.06 21.78
N ALA A 1162 63.58 1.33 20.80
CA ALA A 1162 63.98 1.72 19.45
C ALA A 1162 63.04 2.77 18.84
N GLY A 1163 63.45 4.04 18.83
CA GLY A 1163 62.74 5.11 18.14
C GLY A 1163 63.34 5.33 16.75
N ARG A 1164 62.49 5.41 15.72
CA ARG A 1164 62.93 5.52 14.32
C ARG A 1164 63.44 6.92 13.94
N HIS A 1165 62.94 7.96 14.62
CA HIS A 1165 63.23 9.37 14.33
C HIS A 1165 63.74 10.12 15.56
N LEU A 1166 63.19 9.83 16.74
CA LEU A 1166 63.66 10.37 18.01
C LEU A 1166 63.60 9.29 19.09
N THR A 1167 64.65 9.15 19.88
CA THR A 1167 64.63 8.39 21.14
C THR A 1167 65.23 9.28 22.23
N GLN A 1168 64.37 9.99 22.97
CA GLN A 1168 64.73 10.83 24.09
C GLN A 1168 64.32 10.16 25.40
N ILE A 1169 65.26 10.03 26.34
CA ILE A 1169 64.99 9.51 27.68
C ILE A 1169 65.58 10.47 28.71
N SER A 1170 64.71 11.19 29.41
CA SER A 1170 65.04 12.09 30.51
C SER A 1170 64.62 11.44 31.84
N ALA A 1171 65.59 10.99 32.62
CA ALA A 1171 65.38 10.33 33.92
C ALA A 1171 66.48 10.69 34.93
N GLN A 1172 66.23 10.53 36.23
CA GLN A 1172 67.27 10.70 37.27
C GLN A 1172 68.34 9.61 37.18
N ASN A 1173 67.95 8.38 36.83
CA ASN A 1173 68.84 7.24 36.58
C ASN A 1173 68.25 6.36 35.48
N LEU A 1174 69.09 5.81 34.61
CA LEU A 1174 68.73 4.83 33.58
C LEU A 1174 69.50 3.53 33.83
N GLU A 1175 68.79 2.47 34.23
CA GLU A 1175 69.33 1.12 34.42
C GLU A 1175 68.92 0.23 33.23
N ASN A 1176 69.85 -0.06 32.32
CA ASN A 1176 69.60 -0.90 31.15
C ASN A 1176 70.15 -2.33 31.35
N TYR A 1177 69.26 -3.25 31.69
CA TYR A 1177 69.46 -4.69 31.84
C TYR A 1177 69.18 -5.50 30.55
N GLY A 1178 68.62 -4.86 29.51
CA GLY A 1178 68.36 -5.46 28.20
C GLY A 1178 69.45 -5.12 27.18
N ASN A 1179 69.72 -6.03 26.23
CA ASN A 1179 70.90 -5.96 25.36
C ASN A 1179 71.03 -4.70 24.47
N THR A 1180 70.01 -3.85 24.26
CA THR A 1180 70.12 -2.71 23.32
C THR A 1180 69.10 -1.57 23.56
N ILE A 1181 69.56 -0.31 23.47
CA ILE A 1181 68.73 0.89 23.22
C ILE A 1181 69.22 1.47 21.89
N LEU A 1182 68.34 1.54 20.89
CA LEU A 1182 68.66 2.07 19.56
C LEU A 1182 68.33 3.56 19.53
N LEU A 1183 69.38 4.38 19.56
CA LEU A 1183 69.29 5.81 19.27
C LEU A 1183 69.35 5.99 17.75
N PRO A 1184 68.48 6.81 17.14
CA PRO A 1184 68.60 7.12 15.72
C PRO A 1184 69.96 7.78 15.47
N ILE A 1185 70.74 7.23 14.55
CA ILE A 1185 71.94 7.89 14.01
C ILE A 1185 71.42 8.95 13.04
N ASN A 1186 71.77 10.22 13.28
CA ASN A 1186 71.50 11.29 12.31
C ASN A 1186 72.20 11.03 10.98
#